data_AF-A0A6I4W4X2-F1
#
_entry.id   AF-A0A6I4W4X2-F1
#
_cell.length_a   1.000
_cell.length_b   1.000
_cell.length_c   1.000
_cell.angle_alpha   90.00
_cell.angle_beta   90.00
_cell.angle_gamma   90.00
#
_symmetry.space_group_name_H-M   'P 1'
#
loop_
_entity.id
_entity.type
_entity.pdbx_description
1 polymer ?
#
loop_
_entity_poly.entity_id
_entity_poly.type
_entity_poly.pdbx_seq_one_letter_code
_entity_poly.pdbx_strand_id
1 'polypeptide(L)'
;MDRRAEHRRPALVVNADAEHRPGELLDAARAMSRRRSAVPALLPAVAGFADDPSPDHRILALRILDMCGPAARPWADVAAAHLTADREPDAVARRYALMALSRMGDERAVPPLADLLAAGHDGFLVDLPDGERGREANEPNLAEALAPFAAHAAVLLDPLLARIRATPPAERAGYYAIINRWQDDGANVASRLLRLLDDDDPLAGVEDLIWVRTGTLAPRHKERLEERLRLPEHVTDGTRLDPFDFLRITGDDGPLRRMIGPSDWSGFPRQRPENRARNMINASIALGPPLARRFADSARDAFRAALRGEIRSPFTEPCDPVWLARAVWKLTGDPSEIIDPLTRLAETSRHRGFDPEPLLLIAEARTGSRPMHEYYARQLSHGASTCIREGNYRDALRLLKALWDNVATPYYHHITLLLADLLPLCPPASSRPPNVLTALELLADIAAADPRAIAPAYPFLQAATDADERPLTRWYSRPSGAPQWRAVLDDDALRAAAGAIPRPLTDEEWRRIRGICFVSFFDVRMECMYGPEKVLELWEPDRVRHFLHDVERITVETERRKGGGFLVSFRPRTAAVLLPLLVEAALDPSAPDRPSVLLTIEYIVRMAHRSDEQGNHVTHPMEPDADWDDAFDRAMQDLVPLLDDAAHADDAVTILSYAVHRIPADKADGLLRCLVTRNPILGAVSQDDLVRVIGELAANADVWRDEAVDWLRELMDGTPDPEPDFALDREAWNAWCDRNPGRKEPDAVPLTLPTVTALRKALPELADPR
;
A
#
# COMPACT_ATOMS: atom_id res chain seq x y z
N MET A 1 1.67 -16.55 -21.41
CA MET A 1 2.50 -15.77 -22.35
C MET A 1 1.73 -15.60 -23.64
N ASP A 2 1.23 -14.39 -23.90
CA ASP A 2 0.42 -14.08 -25.07
C ASP A 2 1.31 -13.73 -26.29
N ARG A 3 1.47 -14.68 -27.21
CA ARG A 3 2.33 -14.56 -28.41
C ARG A 3 1.83 -13.49 -29.39
N ARG A 4 0.62 -12.93 -29.23
CA ARG A 4 0.09 -11.89 -30.14
C ARG A 4 0.72 -10.51 -29.93
N ALA A 5 1.30 -10.21 -28.76
CA ALA A 5 1.97 -8.94 -28.51
C ALA A 5 3.40 -8.87 -29.07
N GLU A 6 4.08 -10.01 -29.24
CA GLU A 6 5.50 -10.07 -29.65
C GLU A 6 5.73 -9.79 -31.14
N HIS A 7 4.69 -9.95 -31.97
CA HIS A 7 4.78 -9.68 -33.42
C HIS A 7 4.28 -8.29 -33.85
N ARG A 8 3.72 -7.50 -32.92
CA ARG A 8 3.55 -6.05 -33.09
C ARG A 8 4.79 -5.29 -32.58
N ARG A 9 5.99 -5.64 -33.08
CA ARG A 9 7.21 -4.83 -32.95
C ARG A 9 7.27 -3.78 -34.08
N PRO A 10 8.25 -2.87 -34.07
CA PRO A 10 8.17 -1.40 -33.94
C PRO A 10 7.60 -0.63 -35.16
N ALA A 11 6.88 -1.31 -36.06
CA ALA A 11 6.43 -0.75 -37.34
C ALA A 11 5.47 0.45 -37.22
N LEU A 12 4.84 0.63 -36.06
CA LEU A 12 3.98 1.78 -35.75
C LEU A 12 4.79 3.08 -35.73
N VAL A 13 5.87 3.11 -34.94
CA VAL A 13 6.63 4.33 -34.66
C VAL A 13 7.37 4.91 -35.88
N VAL A 14 7.70 4.07 -36.88
CA VAL A 14 8.50 4.50 -38.04
C VAL A 14 7.66 5.03 -39.21
N ASN A 15 6.34 4.75 -39.24
CA ASN A 15 5.48 5.07 -40.40
C ASN A 15 4.25 5.92 -40.06
N ALA A 16 4.16 6.49 -38.86
CA ALA A 16 3.00 7.30 -38.50
C ALA A 16 3.00 8.67 -39.19
N ASP A 17 1.82 9.01 -39.74
CA ASP A 17 1.48 10.36 -40.15
C ASP A 17 1.77 11.34 -39.00
N ALA A 18 2.16 12.57 -39.35
CA ALA A 18 2.58 13.59 -38.39
C ALA A 18 1.59 13.81 -37.24
N GLU A 19 0.29 13.60 -37.48
CA GLU A 19 -0.79 13.75 -36.50
C GLU A 19 -0.86 12.63 -35.46
N HIS A 20 -0.37 11.42 -35.76
CA HIS A 20 -0.47 10.26 -34.88
C HIS A 20 0.77 10.06 -33.97
N ARG A 21 1.88 10.73 -34.31
CA ARG A 21 3.18 10.62 -33.61
C ARG A 21 3.13 10.89 -32.10
N PRO A 22 2.37 11.89 -31.58
CA PRO A 22 2.28 12.10 -30.13
C PRO A 22 1.68 10.90 -29.40
N GLY A 23 0.63 10.30 -29.98
CA GLY A 23 -0.03 9.12 -29.41
C GLY A 23 0.93 7.93 -29.33
N GLU A 24 1.73 7.73 -30.37
CA GLU A 24 2.71 6.65 -30.41
C GLU A 24 3.88 6.85 -29.45
N LEU A 25 4.40 8.07 -29.29
CA LEU A 25 5.41 8.37 -28.28
C LEU A 25 4.85 8.15 -26.86
N LEU A 26 3.58 8.50 -26.61
CA LEU A 26 2.91 8.26 -25.33
C LEU A 26 2.64 6.77 -25.08
N ASP A 27 2.33 5.99 -26.10
CA ASP A 27 2.14 4.54 -25.98
C ASP A 27 3.47 3.79 -25.85
N ALA A 28 4.49 4.21 -26.61
CA ALA A 28 5.85 3.73 -26.45
C ALA A 28 6.33 4.03 -25.02
N ALA A 29 6.06 5.24 -24.55
CA ALA A 29 6.22 5.57 -23.17
C ALA A 29 5.46 4.53 -22.28
N ARG A 30 4.12 4.47 -22.28
CA ARG A 30 3.38 3.54 -21.41
C ARG A 30 3.88 2.09 -21.46
N ALA A 31 4.37 1.63 -22.60
CA ALA A 31 5.00 0.33 -22.73
C ALA A 31 6.31 0.24 -21.94
N MET A 32 7.24 1.18 -22.07
CA MET A 32 8.50 1.12 -21.32
C MET A 32 8.36 1.44 -19.82
N SER A 33 7.30 2.13 -19.36
CA SER A 33 7.03 2.24 -17.91
C SER A 33 6.51 0.96 -17.29
N ARG A 34 5.91 0.07 -18.09
CA ARG A 34 5.38 -1.21 -17.62
C ARG A 34 6.34 -2.36 -17.85
N ARG A 35 7.19 -2.26 -18.86
CA ARG A 35 8.04 -3.36 -19.33
C ARG A 35 9.50 -2.95 -19.50
N ARG A 36 10.41 -3.62 -18.80
CA ARG A 36 11.87 -3.45 -18.92
C ARG A 36 12.37 -3.83 -20.31
N SER A 37 11.86 -4.90 -20.93
CA SER A 37 12.26 -5.29 -22.29
C SER A 37 11.82 -4.30 -23.36
N ALA A 38 10.77 -3.49 -23.08
CA ALA A 38 10.32 -2.46 -23.99
C ALA A 38 11.33 -1.30 -24.09
N VAL A 39 12.13 -1.03 -23.05
CA VAL A 39 13.16 0.03 -23.08
C VAL A 39 14.14 -0.19 -24.24
N PRO A 40 14.97 -1.26 -24.27
CA PRO A 40 15.93 -1.43 -25.37
C PRO A 40 15.24 -1.63 -26.74
N ALA A 41 13.99 -2.09 -26.77
CA ALA A 41 13.25 -2.31 -28.01
C ALA A 41 12.69 -1.02 -28.64
N LEU A 42 12.26 -0.05 -27.82
CA LEU A 42 11.57 1.17 -28.28
C LEU A 42 12.46 2.42 -28.22
N LEU A 43 13.48 2.43 -27.36
CA LEU A 43 14.37 3.58 -27.17
C LEU A 43 15.10 4.04 -28.45
N PRO A 44 15.57 3.16 -29.36
CA PRO A 44 16.11 3.61 -30.64
C PRO A 44 15.11 4.41 -31.48
N ALA A 45 13.85 3.98 -31.50
CA ALA A 45 12.80 4.65 -32.26
C ALA A 45 12.45 5.99 -31.62
N VAL A 46 12.29 6.04 -30.30
CA VAL A 46 12.06 7.29 -29.55
C VAL A 46 13.19 8.30 -29.76
N ALA A 47 14.45 7.86 -29.72
CA ALA A 47 15.59 8.73 -29.96
C ALA A 47 15.55 9.37 -31.37
N GLY A 48 15.01 8.67 -32.37
CA GLY A 48 14.81 9.21 -33.71
C GLY A 48 13.84 10.41 -33.77
N PHE A 49 12.95 10.57 -32.78
CA PHE A 49 12.05 11.73 -32.66
C PHE A 49 12.70 12.95 -32.02
N ALA A 50 13.92 12.82 -31.47
CA ALA A 50 14.64 13.97 -30.95
C ALA A 50 14.95 14.98 -32.07
N ASP A 51 15.11 14.54 -33.32
CA ASP A 51 15.31 15.40 -34.49
C ASP A 51 14.00 15.70 -35.26
N ASP A 52 12.83 15.39 -34.69
CA ASP A 52 11.54 15.61 -35.38
C ASP A 52 11.31 17.12 -35.66
N PRO A 53 10.77 17.52 -36.83
CA PRO A 53 10.49 18.92 -37.12
C PRO A 53 9.57 19.61 -36.09
N SER A 54 8.68 18.85 -35.45
CA SER A 54 7.77 19.37 -34.42
C SER A 54 8.46 19.50 -33.06
N PRO A 55 8.48 20.69 -32.43
CA PRO A 55 9.06 20.87 -31.10
C PRO A 55 8.39 20.00 -30.04
N ASP A 56 7.08 19.76 -30.13
CA ASP A 56 6.35 18.93 -29.17
C ASP A 56 6.83 17.47 -29.19
N HIS A 57 7.16 16.94 -30.38
CA HIS A 57 7.72 15.60 -30.53
C HIS A 57 9.14 15.52 -29.96
N ARG A 58 9.98 16.52 -30.24
CA ARG A 58 11.34 16.59 -29.68
C ARG A 58 11.31 16.67 -28.15
N ILE A 59 10.47 17.54 -27.60
CA ILE A 59 10.26 17.69 -26.14
C ILE A 59 9.86 16.34 -25.53
N LEU A 60 8.88 15.65 -26.11
CA LEU A 60 8.42 14.36 -25.59
C LEU A 60 9.49 13.28 -25.72
N ALA A 61 10.22 13.22 -26.84
CA ALA A 61 11.31 12.28 -27.05
C ALA A 61 12.46 12.50 -26.06
N LEU A 62 12.95 13.73 -25.93
CA LEU A 62 14.01 14.11 -24.98
C LEU A 62 13.59 13.85 -23.54
N ARG A 63 12.31 14.09 -23.20
CA ARG A 63 11.75 13.73 -21.89
C ARG A 63 11.75 12.22 -21.66
N ILE A 64 11.44 11.41 -22.68
CA ILE A 64 11.51 9.95 -22.55
C ILE A 64 12.97 9.47 -22.41
N LEU A 65 13.93 10.07 -23.13
CA LEU A 65 15.35 9.80 -22.94
C LEU A 65 15.80 10.13 -21.50
N ASP A 66 15.38 11.28 -20.98
CA ASP A 66 15.57 11.68 -19.59
C ASP A 66 15.01 10.64 -18.60
N MET A 67 13.76 10.22 -18.78
CA MET A 67 13.15 9.16 -17.97
C MET A 67 13.86 7.80 -18.08
N CYS A 68 14.62 7.55 -19.14
CA CYS A 68 15.41 6.32 -19.31
C CYS A 68 16.80 6.40 -18.66
N GLY A 69 17.26 7.58 -18.24
CA GLY A 69 18.51 7.77 -17.49
C GLY A 69 19.72 7.07 -18.15
N PRO A 70 20.51 6.26 -17.41
CA PRO A 70 21.69 5.59 -17.95
C PRO A 70 21.42 4.67 -19.15
N ALA A 71 20.22 4.10 -19.26
CA ALA A 71 19.88 3.25 -20.41
C ALA A 71 19.86 4.03 -21.72
N ALA A 72 19.64 5.36 -21.66
CA ALA A 72 19.66 6.24 -22.83
C ALA A 72 21.05 6.77 -23.21
N ARG A 73 22.10 6.38 -22.49
CA ARG A 73 23.49 6.82 -22.76
C ARG A 73 23.98 6.59 -24.20
N PRO A 74 23.60 5.52 -24.93
CA PRO A 74 23.96 5.38 -26.35
C PRO A 74 23.45 6.51 -27.26
N TRP A 75 22.46 7.28 -26.81
CA TRP A 75 21.88 8.43 -27.53
C TRP A 75 22.25 9.77 -26.89
N ALA A 76 23.30 9.83 -26.08
CA ALA A 76 23.76 11.08 -25.49
C ALA A 76 24.18 12.11 -26.56
N ASP A 77 24.74 11.68 -27.69
CA ASP A 77 25.07 12.59 -28.81
C ASP A 77 23.83 13.25 -29.42
N VAL A 78 22.71 12.53 -29.46
CA VAL A 78 21.42 13.04 -29.91
C VAL A 78 20.95 14.13 -28.95
N ALA A 79 20.88 13.85 -27.65
CA ALA A 79 20.51 14.87 -26.65
C ALA A 79 21.46 16.08 -26.67
N ALA A 80 22.77 15.87 -26.79
CA ALA A 80 23.77 16.93 -26.83
C ALA A 80 23.62 17.87 -28.04
N ALA A 81 23.04 17.41 -29.15
CA ALA A 81 22.75 18.26 -30.30
C ALA A 81 21.77 19.40 -29.96
N HIS A 82 20.92 19.24 -28.94
CA HIS A 82 19.90 20.20 -28.53
C HIS A 82 20.33 21.10 -27.35
N LEU A 83 21.61 21.15 -26.97
CA LEU A 83 22.04 21.97 -25.83
C LEU A 83 22.09 23.48 -26.12
N THR A 84 22.29 23.88 -27.38
CA THR A 84 22.52 25.28 -27.75
C THR A 84 21.32 25.90 -28.45
N ALA A 85 21.10 27.19 -28.24
CA ALA A 85 20.00 27.93 -28.86
C ALA A 85 20.06 27.93 -30.40
N ASP A 86 21.27 27.87 -30.98
CA ASP A 86 21.46 27.81 -32.44
C ASP A 86 20.98 26.50 -33.05
N ARG A 87 21.03 25.40 -32.30
CA ARG A 87 20.65 24.05 -32.77
C ARG A 87 19.24 23.67 -32.35
N GLU A 88 18.82 24.12 -31.17
CA GLU A 88 17.46 23.93 -30.66
C GLU A 88 16.91 25.28 -30.18
N PRO A 89 16.07 25.95 -30.99
CA PRO A 89 15.48 27.23 -30.60
C PRO A 89 14.48 27.10 -29.45
N ASP A 90 13.84 25.94 -29.25
CA ASP A 90 12.85 25.73 -28.20
C ASP A 90 13.52 25.53 -26.82
N ALA A 91 13.25 26.43 -25.87
CA ALA A 91 13.87 26.39 -24.55
C ALA A 91 13.46 25.17 -23.70
N VAL A 92 12.25 24.63 -23.90
CA VAL A 92 11.76 23.46 -23.17
C VAL A 92 12.47 22.20 -23.66
N ALA A 93 12.66 22.06 -24.98
CA ALA A 93 13.46 20.98 -25.57
C ALA A 93 14.90 21.01 -25.05
N ARG A 94 15.56 22.19 -25.05
CA ARG A 94 16.93 22.34 -24.49
C ARG A 94 17.02 21.89 -23.03
N ARG A 95 16.02 22.24 -22.22
CA ARG A 95 15.97 21.84 -20.81
C ARG A 95 15.84 20.31 -20.65
N TYR A 96 14.98 19.66 -21.43
CA TYR A 96 14.88 18.19 -21.40
C TYR A 96 16.13 17.50 -21.97
N ALA A 97 16.80 18.09 -22.95
CA ALA A 97 18.09 17.60 -23.43
C ALA A 97 19.16 17.67 -22.33
N LEU A 98 19.25 18.80 -21.63
CA LEU A 98 20.16 18.96 -20.49
C LEU A 98 19.85 17.93 -19.39
N MET A 99 18.58 17.68 -19.11
CA MET A 99 18.16 16.67 -18.15
C MET A 99 18.51 15.25 -18.55
N ALA A 100 18.26 14.92 -19.82
CA ALA A 100 18.60 13.62 -20.35
C ALA A 100 20.09 13.33 -20.20
N LEU A 101 20.95 14.28 -20.59
CA LEU A 101 22.40 14.16 -20.38
C LEU A 101 22.78 14.08 -18.91
N SER A 102 22.12 14.87 -18.06
CA SER A 102 22.35 14.85 -16.61
C SER A 102 22.09 13.47 -16.03
N ARG A 103 20.93 12.87 -16.32
CA ARG A 103 20.56 11.53 -15.84
C ARG A 103 21.32 10.39 -16.54
N MET A 104 21.87 10.61 -17.73
CA MET A 104 22.83 9.69 -18.37
C MET A 104 24.21 9.75 -17.70
N GLY A 105 24.49 10.77 -16.88
CA GLY A 105 25.81 11.04 -16.30
C GLY A 105 26.81 11.50 -17.37
N ASP A 106 26.37 12.21 -18.40
CA ASP A 106 27.23 12.70 -19.47
C ASP A 106 27.84 14.06 -19.10
N GLU A 107 29.17 14.14 -19.12
CA GLU A 107 29.93 15.33 -18.68
C GLU A 107 29.62 16.60 -19.51
N ARG A 108 29.06 16.45 -20.72
CA ARG A 108 28.64 17.60 -21.53
C ARG A 108 27.49 18.39 -20.90
N ALA A 109 26.78 17.83 -19.92
CA ALA A 109 25.79 18.55 -19.13
C ALA A 109 26.43 19.54 -18.13
N VAL A 110 27.69 19.33 -17.72
CA VAL A 110 28.32 20.10 -16.63
C VAL A 110 28.43 21.60 -16.95
N PRO A 111 28.96 22.04 -18.11
CA PRO A 111 29.03 23.48 -18.40
C PRO A 111 27.65 24.16 -18.48
N PRO A 112 26.65 23.62 -19.22
CA PRO A 112 25.31 24.22 -19.23
C PRO A 112 24.64 24.23 -17.84
N LEU A 113 24.86 23.22 -16.99
CA LEU A 113 24.38 23.23 -15.60
C LEU A 113 25.04 24.33 -14.78
N ALA A 114 26.35 24.56 -14.94
CA ALA A 114 27.06 25.64 -14.27
C ALA A 114 26.54 27.02 -14.72
N ASP A 115 26.35 27.21 -16.03
CA ASP A 115 25.78 28.44 -16.61
C ASP A 115 24.35 28.68 -16.09
N LEU A 116 23.55 27.61 -16.02
CA LEU A 116 22.18 27.65 -15.51
C LEU A 116 22.12 28.04 -14.03
N LEU A 117 22.99 27.47 -13.19
CA LEU A 117 23.11 27.85 -11.79
C LEU A 117 23.48 29.34 -11.63
N ALA A 118 24.36 29.85 -12.49
CA ALA A 118 24.77 31.24 -12.49
C ALA A 118 23.68 32.22 -12.98
N ALA A 119 22.81 31.79 -13.90
CA ALA A 119 21.77 32.63 -14.50
C ALA A 119 20.58 32.94 -13.57
N GLY A 120 20.38 32.17 -12.49
CA GLY A 120 19.38 32.45 -11.45
C GLY A 120 17.92 32.14 -11.82
N HIS A 121 17.62 31.72 -13.04
CA HIS A 121 16.31 31.18 -13.43
C HIS A 121 16.53 29.90 -14.23
N ASP A 122 16.33 28.77 -13.57
CA ASP A 122 16.66 27.44 -14.07
C ASP A 122 15.45 26.80 -14.77
N GLY A 123 14.23 27.09 -14.30
CA GLY A 123 13.05 26.35 -14.71
C GLY A 123 13.08 24.91 -14.20
N PHE A 124 13.84 24.67 -13.14
CA PHE A 124 13.91 23.42 -12.41
C PHE A 124 13.20 23.62 -11.08
N LEU A 125 12.63 22.53 -10.56
CA LEU A 125 12.20 22.51 -9.18
C LEU A 125 13.44 22.35 -8.29
N VAL A 126 13.56 23.23 -7.30
CA VAL A 126 14.63 23.20 -6.30
C VAL A 126 14.28 22.21 -5.18
N ASP A 127 12.99 22.14 -4.85
CA ASP A 127 12.51 21.24 -3.80
C ASP A 127 12.37 19.81 -4.35
N LEU A 128 12.92 18.86 -3.58
CA LEU A 128 12.49 17.47 -3.67
C LEU A 128 10.98 17.47 -3.43
N PRO A 129 10.16 16.85 -4.29
CA PRO A 129 8.73 16.85 -4.10
C PRO A 129 8.42 16.13 -2.78
N ASP A 130 8.30 16.89 -1.69
CA ASP A 130 7.53 16.53 -0.51
C ASP A 130 6.05 16.57 -0.95
N GLY A 131 5.69 15.64 -1.83
CA GLY A 131 4.42 14.95 -1.86
C GLY A 131 3.09 15.69 -2.02
N GLU A 132 2.99 16.95 -2.42
CA GLU A 132 1.65 17.57 -2.51
C GLU A 132 1.26 18.15 -3.88
N ARG A 133 2.20 18.48 -4.76
CA ARG A 133 1.87 19.15 -6.03
C ARG A 133 1.77 18.18 -7.20
N GLY A 134 0.62 17.51 -7.26
CA GLY A 134 0.29 16.42 -8.17
C GLY A 134 0.38 16.66 -9.69
N ARG A 135 0.91 17.78 -10.20
CA ARG A 135 1.11 18.01 -11.66
C ARG A 135 2.58 18.21 -12.03
N GLU A 136 3.38 18.68 -11.09
CA GLU A 136 4.80 19.07 -11.24
C GLU A 136 5.76 17.89 -11.01
N ALA A 137 5.27 16.71 -10.60
CA ALA A 137 6.07 15.52 -10.31
C ALA A 137 6.89 14.95 -11.49
N ASN A 138 6.75 15.52 -12.69
CA ASN A 138 7.57 15.15 -13.85
C ASN A 138 8.45 16.32 -14.34
N GLU A 139 8.42 17.47 -13.66
CA GLU A 139 9.32 18.54 -14.02
C GLU A 139 10.74 18.22 -13.54
N PRO A 140 11.76 18.63 -14.31
CA PRO A 140 13.16 18.51 -13.93
C PRO A 140 13.43 19.01 -12.50
N ASN A 141 13.92 18.13 -11.62
CA ASN A 141 14.44 18.52 -10.32
C ASN A 141 15.95 18.76 -10.41
N LEU A 142 16.40 19.92 -9.94
CA LEU A 142 17.81 20.31 -9.97
C LEU A 142 18.69 19.36 -9.13
N ALA A 143 18.17 18.84 -8.02
CA ALA A 143 18.89 17.88 -7.18
C ALA A 143 19.13 16.54 -7.91
N GLU A 144 18.17 16.08 -8.70
CA GLU A 144 18.36 14.87 -9.52
C GLU A 144 19.31 15.11 -10.69
N ALA A 145 19.28 16.30 -11.28
CA ALA A 145 20.18 16.68 -12.38
C ALA A 145 21.64 16.77 -11.92
N LEU A 146 21.89 17.36 -10.76
CA LEU A 146 23.24 17.58 -10.23
C LEU A 146 23.82 16.35 -9.52
N ALA A 147 22.97 15.47 -8.98
CA ALA A 147 23.38 14.29 -8.22
C ALA A 147 24.50 13.44 -8.88
N PRO A 148 24.45 13.08 -10.18
CA PRO A 148 25.46 12.22 -10.80
C PRO A 148 26.87 12.85 -10.92
N PHE A 149 27.01 14.16 -10.68
CA PHE A 149 28.22 14.93 -10.98
C PHE A 149 29.11 15.22 -9.77
N ALA A 150 29.14 14.34 -8.76
CA ALA A 150 30.01 14.47 -7.59
C ALA A 150 31.51 14.67 -7.98
N ALA A 151 31.98 13.98 -9.02
CA ALA A 151 33.33 14.14 -9.56
C ALA A 151 33.61 15.54 -10.16
N HIS A 152 32.56 16.28 -10.54
CA HIS A 152 32.64 17.64 -11.10
C HIS A 152 32.24 18.73 -10.09
N ALA A 153 32.12 18.40 -8.80
CA ALA A 153 31.83 19.37 -7.75
C ALA A 153 32.79 20.57 -7.77
N ALA A 154 34.04 20.40 -8.23
CA ALA A 154 34.99 21.51 -8.36
C ALA A 154 34.57 22.60 -9.36
N VAL A 155 33.73 22.27 -10.35
CA VAL A 155 33.17 23.18 -11.35
C VAL A 155 31.80 23.70 -10.92
N LEU A 156 30.96 22.81 -10.34
CA LEU A 156 29.57 23.11 -10.03
C LEU A 156 29.35 23.78 -8.68
N LEU A 157 30.27 23.63 -7.72
CA LEU A 157 30.07 24.11 -6.35
C LEU A 157 29.97 25.63 -6.26
N ASP A 158 30.86 26.39 -6.91
CA ASP A 158 30.85 27.86 -6.77
C ASP A 158 29.57 28.47 -7.38
N PRO A 159 29.11 28.07 -8.60
CA PRO A 159 27.80 28.47 -9.11
C PRO A 159 26.64 28.06 -8.20
N LEU A 160 26.68 26.85 -7.63
CA LEU A 160 25.67 26.36 -6.70
C LEU A 160 25.61 27.21 -5.42
N LEU A 161 26.76 27.60 -4.86
CA LEU A 161 26.83 28.47 -3.68
C LEU A 161 26.36 29.90 -4.00
N ALA A 162 26.72 30.44 -5.16
CA ALA A 162 26.20 31.72 -5.63
C ALA A 162 24.66 31.67 -5.71
N ARG A 163 24.12 30.57 -6.23
CA ARG A 163 22.68 30.32 -6.29
C ARG A 163 22.04 30.23 -4.90
N ILE A 164 22.59 29.42 -3.99
CA ILE A 164 22.12 29.30 -2.60
C ILE A 164 22.02 30.67 -1.93
N ARG A 165 23.04 31.52 -2.10
CA ARG A 165 23.07 32.87 -1.52
C ARG A 165 21.98 33.78 -2.08
N ALA A 166 21.67 33.64 -3.37
CA ALA A 166 20.58 34.35 -4.03
C ALA A 166 19.18 33.81 -3.69
N THR A 167 19.08 32.58 -3.19
CA THR A 167 17.82 31.93 -2.81
C THR A 167 17.37 32.32 -1.40
N PRO A 168 16.05 32.54 -1.15
CA PRO A 168 15.51 32.76 0.18
C PRO A 168 15.83 31.61 1.15
N PRO A 169 16.10 31.86 2.45
CA PRO A 169 16.49 30.82 3.41
C PRO A 169 15.59 29.58 3.46
N ALA A 170 14.27 29.76 3.27
CA ALA A 170 13.29 28.67 3.30
C ALA A 170 13.47 27.64 2.17
N GLU A 171 14.07 28.02 1.04
CA GLU A 171 14.24 27.19 -0.16
C GLU A 171 15.67 26.63 -0.29
N ARG A 172 16.60 27.04 0.58
CA ARG A 172 18.02 26.62 0.49
C ARG A 172 18.25 25.14 0.79
N ALA A 173 17.35 24.52 1.55
CA ALA A 173 17.48 23.14 2.02
C ALA A 173 17.65 22.14 0.85
N GLY A 174 16.95 22.35 -0.27
CA GLY A 174 17.06 21.52 -1.47
C GLY A 174 18.48 21.50 -2.05
N TYR A 175 19.12 22.67 -2.14
CA TYR A 175 20.48 22.78 -2.67
C TYR A 175 21.53 22.14 -1.75
N TYR A 176 21.39 22.28 -0.42
CA TYR A 176 22.31 21.63 0.50
C TYR A 176 22.19 20.11 0.50
N ALA A 177 21.01 19.56 0.17
CA ALA A 177 20.86 18.12 -0.03
C ALA A 177 21.75 17.61 -1.19
N ILE A 178 21.96 18.42 -2.23
CA ILE A 178 22.87 18.12 -3.35
C ILE A 178 24.31 18.05 -2.87
N ILE A 179 24.74 19.05 -2.09
CA ILE A 179 26.10 19.09 -1.52
C ILE A 179 26.35 17.89 -0.61
N ASN A 180 25.42 17.57 0.28
CA ASN A 180 25.54 16.41 1.17
C ASN A 180 25.62 15.10 0.37
N ARG A 181 24.81 14.96 -0.69
CA ARG A 181 24.89 13.80 -1.57
C ARG A 181 26.26 13.66 -2.25
N TRP A 182 26.80 14.75 -2.80
CA TRP A 182 28.14 14.72 -3.37
C TRP A 182 29.21 14.32 -2.35
N GLN A 183 29.09 14.76 -1.10
CA GLN A 183 30.01 14.33 -0.04
C GLN A 183 29.89 12.83 0.27
N ASP A 184 28.66 12.31 0.35
CA ASP A 184 28.41 10.88 0.54
C ASP A 184 29.00 10.05 -0.63
N ASP A 185 28.99 10.62 -1.85
CA ASP A 185 29.63 10.07 -3.05
C ASP A 185 31.16 10.35 -3.12
N GLY A 186 31.75 10.93 -2.07
CA GLY A 186 33.20 11.12 -1.92
C GLY A 186 33.78 12.44 -2.43
N ALA A 187 32.94 13.41 -2.85
CA ALA A 187 33.42 14.73 -3.27
C ALA A 187 33.98 15.54 -2.09
N ASN A 188 35.12 16.19 -2.30
CA ASN A 188 35.77 17.02 -1.29
C ASN A 188 35.15 18.42 -1.15
N VAL A 189 33.85 18.49 -0.83
CA VAL A 189 33.13 19.77 -0.68
C VAL A 189 33.50 20.48 0.62
N ALA A 190 33.67 19.72 1.72
CA ALA A 190 33.96 20.28 3.04
C ALA A 190 35.24 21.13 3.04
N SER A 191 36.34 20.67 2.41
CA SER A 191 37.59 21.44 2.36
C SER A 191 37.48 22.73 1.55
N ARG A 192 36.50 22.83 0.65
CA ARG A 192 36.25 24.03 -0.15
C ARG A 192 35.36 25.01 0.61
N LEU A 193 34.30 24.52 1.27
CA LEU A 193 33.49 25.34 2.17
C LEU A 193 34.30 25.89 3.34
N LEU A 194 35.22 25.11 3.89
CA LEU A 194 36.13 25.58 4.94
C LEU A 194 37.09 26.68 4.47
N ARG A 195 37.45 26.70 3.18
CA ARG A 195 38.22 27.82 2.62
C ARG A 195 37.39 29.11 2.52
N LEU A 196 36.07 29.02 2.38
CA LEU A 196 35.19 30.20 2.41
C LEU A 196 35.17 30.87 3.79
N LEU A 197 35.42 30.11 4.88
CA LEU A 197 35.66 30.71 6.19
C LEU A 197 36.97 31.50 6.24
N ASP A 198 37.89 31.23 5.31
CA ASP A 198 39.18 31.91 5.22
C ASP A 198 39.11 33.20 4.36
N ASP A 199 38.05 33.40 3.59
CA ASP A 199 37.81 34.54 2.70
C ASP A 199 37.14 35.74 3.44
N ASP A 200 37.06 36.90 2.76
CA ASP A 200 36.57 38.19 3.32
C ASP A 200 35.06 38.24 3.62
N ASP A 201 34.27 37.25 3.19
CA ASP A 201 32.86 37.07 3.56
C ASP A 201 32.61 35.75 4.32
N PRO A 202 33.14 35.64 5.55
CA PRO A 202 33.04 34.42 6.35
C PRO A 202 31.61 34.16 6.87
N LEU A 203 30.68 35.11 6.73
CA LEU A 203 29.29 34.95 7.17
C LEU A 203 28.53 33.98 6.27
N ALA A 204 28.71 34.11 4.95
CA ALA A 204 28.16 33.16 3.98
C ALA A 204 28.69 31.73 4.24
N GLY A 205 29.99 31.59 4.56
CA GLY A 205 30.61 30.29 4.84
C GLY A 205 30.04 29.59 6.09
N VAL A 206 29.58 30.33 7.11
CA VAL A 206 28.99 29.74 8.32
C VAL A 206 27.60 29.17 8.04
N GLU A 207 26.75 29.90 7.32
CA GLU A 207 25.43 29.40 6.92
C GLU A 207 25.57 28.14 6.08
N ASP A 208 26.52 28.11 5.13
CA ASP A 208 26.77 26.94 4.29
C ASP A 208 27.21 25.71 5.12
N LEU A 209 28.06 25.91 6.14
CA LEU A 209 28.53 24.82 7.02
C LEU A 209 27.45 24.30 7.98
N ILE A 210 26.39 25.07 8.24
CA ILE A 210 25.27 24.59 9.06
C ILE A 210 24.56 23.41 8.37
N TRP A 211 24.51 23.41 7.04
CA TRP A 211 23.72 22.44 6.31
C TRP A 211 24.52 21.27 5.76
N VAL A 212 25.84 21.32 5.89
CA VAL A 212 26.75 20.36 5.28
C VAL A 212 27.40 19.47 6.36
N ARG A 213 27.62 18.19 6.04
CA ARG A 213 28.35 17.29 6.94
C ARG A 213 29.81 17.73 7.03
N THR A 214 30.24 18.09 8.23
CA THR A 214 31.64 18.41 8.51
C THR A 214 32.30 17.23 9.21
N GLY A 215 33.40 16.73 8.66
CA GLY A 215 34.31 15.86 9.40
C GLY A 215 35.00 16.63 10.54
N THR A 216 36.02 16.03 11.16
CA THR A 216 36.79 16.71 12.21
C THR A 216 37.44 17.98 11.67
N LEU A 217 37.09 19.12 12.27
CA LEU A 217 37.65 20.41 11.89
C LEU A 217 39.08 20.58 12.41
N ALA A 218 39.94 21.17 11.58
CA ALA A 218 41.24 21.64 12.04
C ALA A 218 41.06 22.74 13.13
N PRO A 219 41.93 22.78 14.16
CA PRO A 219 41.82 23.74 15.27
C PRO A 219 41.64 25.20 14.84
N ARG A 220 42.34 25.64 13.79
CA ARG A 220 42.24 27.00 13.25
C ARG A 220 40.83 27.38 12.77
N HIS A 221 40.09 26.45 12.17
CA HIS A 221 38.72 26.72 11.70
C HIS A 221 37.76 26.75 12.89
N LYS A 222 38.02 25.93 13.92
CA LYS A 222 37.28 25.95 15.18
C LYS A 222 37.46 27.30 15.89
N GLU A 223 38.68 27.81 16.00
CA GLU A 223 38.97 29.14 16.57
C GLU A 223 38.22 30.26 15.83
N ARG A 224 38.22 30.25 14.49
CA ARG A 224 37.44 31.20 13.69
C ARG A 224 35.94 31.10 13.93
N LEU A 225 35.38 29.89 14.02
CA LEU A 225 33.96 29.70 14.37
C LEU A 225 33.65 30.19 15.79
N GLU A 226 34.59 30.04 16.75
CA GLU A 226 34.44 30.56 18.11
C GLU A 226 34.47 32.09 18.17
N GLU A 227 35.32 32.76 17.39
CA GLU A 227 35.33 34.22 17.29
C GLU A 227 33.97 34.76 16.84
N ARG A 228 33.29 34.02 15.95
CA ARG A 228 31.96 34.39 15.43
C ARG A 228 30.83 34.11 16.42
N LEU A 229 30.92 33.06 17.24
CA LEU A 229 30.04 32.88 18.40
C LEU A 229 30.13 34.05 19.40
N ARG A 230 31.29 34.71 19.48
CA ARG A 230 31.57 35.81 20.43
C ARG A 230 31.16 37.21 19.92
N LEU A 231 30.58 37.33 18.72
CA LEU A 231 30.20 38.64 18.17
C LEU A 231 29.09 39.33 19.00
N PRO A 232 29.20 40.65 19.29
CA PRO A 232 28.33 41.35 20.25
C PRO A 232 26.83 41.32 19.92
N GLU A 233 26.01 41.51 20.95
CA GLU A 233 24.53 41.45 21.00
C GLU A 233 23.75 42.43 20.08
N HIS A 234 24.42 43.20 19.23
CA HIS A 234 23.78 44.24 18.43
C HIS A 234 23.58 43.88 16.95
N VAL A 235 23.98 42.67 16.53
CA VAL A 235 23.67 42.16 15.19
C VAL A 235 22.38 41.33 15.26
N THR A 236 21.26 41.96 14.90
CA THR A 236 19.91 41.37 14.93
C THR A 236 19.52 40.55 13.70
N ASP A 237 20.39 40.46 12.70
CA ASP A 237 20.14 39.64 11.49
C ASP A 237 20.67 38.22 11.70
N GLY A 238 20.08 37.24 11.02
CA GLY A 238 20.26 35.77 11.12
C GLY A 238 21.68 35.19 10.89
N THR A 239 22.70 35.92 11.32
CA THR A 239 24.14 35.77 11.14
C THR A 239 24.83 35.13 12.35
N ARG A 240 24.07 34.71 13.37
CA ARG A 240 24.61 34.06 14.56
C ARG A 240 24.64 32.55 14.38
N LEU A 241 25.84 31.98 14.46
CA LEU A 241 25.99 30.54 14.66
C LEU A 241 25.38 30.18 16.02
N ASP A 242 24.32 29.39 16.02
CA ASP A 242 23.68 28.92 17.25
C ASP A 242 24.62 27.91 17.95
N PRO A 243 24.75 27.91 19.29
CA PRO A 243 25.62 26.96 20.00
C PRO A 243 25.34 25.48 19.69
N PHE A 244 24.14 25.13 19.23
CA PHE A 244 23.82 23.80 18.74
C PHE A 244 24.52 23.47 17.43
N ASP A 245 24.51 24.41 16.48
CA ASP A 245 25.23 24.25 15.23
C ASP A 245 26.73 24.21 15.46
N PHE A 246 27.25 25.02 16.38
CA PHE A 246 28.67 24.92 16.76
C PHE A 246 29.01 23.55 17.33
N LEU A 247 28.20 23.02 18.25
CA LEU A 247 28.38 21.66 18.78
C LEU A 247 28.32 20.62 17.65
N ARG A 248 27.35 20.73 16.73
CA ARG A 248 27.21 19.82 15.59
C ARG A 248 28.42 19.86 14.64
N ILE A 249 28.94 21.05 14.36
CA ILE A 249 30.04 21.28 13.41
C ILE A 249 31.39 20.89 14.02
N THR A 250 31.61 21.21 15.30
CA THR A 250 32.94 21.11 15.95
C THR A 250 33.07 19.95 16.93
N GLY A 251 31.95 19.40 17.40
CA GLY A 251 31.90 18.47 18.52
C GLY A 251 32.15 19.11 19.90
N ASP A 252 32.35 20.44 19.98
CA ASP A 252 32.62 21.13 21.23
C ASP A 252 31.35 21.71 21.85
N ASP A 253 31.08 21.26 23.08
CA ASP A 253 29.89 21.59 23.85
C ASP A 253 30.05 22.84 24.75
N GLY A 254 31.25 23.42 24.79
CA GLY A 254 31.61 24.56 25.63
C GLY A 254 30.70 25.78 25.44
N PRO A 255 30.41 26.24 24.21
CA PRO A 255 29.46 27.33 23.98
C PRO A 255 28.06 27.02 24.48
N LEU A 256 27.59 25.79 24.27
CA LEU A 256 26.26 25.35 24.72
C LEU A 256 26.20 25.30 26.26
N ARG A 257 27.27 24.84 26.94
CA ARG A 257 27.40 24.90 28.41
C ARG A 257 27.40 26.32 28.97
N ARG A 258 28.11 27.25 28.30
CA ARG A 258 28.15 28.68 28.71
C ARG A 258 26.77 29.32 28.59
N MET A 259 26.00 28.97 27.56
CA MET A 259 24.64 29.47 27.34
C MET A 259 23.66 29.01 28.43
N ILE A 260 23.78 27.77 28.93
CA ILE A 260 22.90 27.27 30.00
C ILE A 260 23.21 27.93 31.36
N GLY A 261 24.47 28.29 31.61
CA GLY A 261 24.89 29.09 32.77
C GLY A 261 24.58 28.49 34.16
N PRO A 262 25.14 29.04 35.25
CA PRO A 262 24.95 28.48 36.59
C PRO A 262 23.63 28.81 37.29
N SER A 263 22.89 29.88 36.94
CA SER A 263 21.89 30.40 37.92
C SER A 263 20.68 31.23 37.46
N ASP A 264 20.58 31.82 36.27
CA ASP A 264 19.61 32.93 36.10
C ASP A 264 18.92 33.08 34.73
N TRP A 265 18.95 32.07 33.85
CA TRP A 265 18.11 32.04 32.63
C TRP A 265 18.32 33.24 31.67
N SER A 266 19.35 34.06 31.91
CA SER A 266 19.60 35.36 31.29
C SER A 266 20.42 35.26 30.00
N GLY A 267 21.11 34.13 29.79
CA GLY A 267 22.01 33.89 28.65
C GLY A 267 21.34 33.74 27.28
N PHE A 268 20.00 33.66 27.19
CA PHE A 268 19.27 33.72 25.92
C PHE A 268 18.74 35.14 25.68
N PRO A 269 19.46 36.00 24.95
CA PRO A 269 19.02 37.37 24.73
C PRO A 269 17.71 37.41 23.92
N ARG A 270 16.71 38.16 24.43
CA ARG A 270 15.50 38.64 23.74
C ARG A 270 14.63 37.61 22.98
N GLN A 271 14.78 36.30 23.24
CA GLN A 271 13.84 35.30 22.71
C GLN A 271 12.53 35.35 23.48
N ARG A 272 11.41 35.05 22.80
CA ARG A 272 10.15 34.76 23.49
C ARG A 272 10.41 33.70 24.56
N PRO A 273 9.82 33.82 25.76
CA PRO A 273 10.11 32.89 26.86
C PRO A 273 9.89 31.40 26.50
N GLU A 274 9.00 31.12 25.54
CA GLU A 274 8.81 29.80 24.89
C GLU A 274 10.05 29.27 24.17
N ASN A 275 10.62 30.06 23.26
CA ASN A 275 11.81 29.68 22.50
C ASN A 275 13.01 29.47 23.42
N ARG A 276 13.10 30.28 24.49
CA ARG A 276 14.11 30.11 25.54
C ARG A 276 13.94 28.75 26.24
N ALA A 277 12.74 28.39 26.65
CA ALA A 277 12.48 27.09 27.28
C ALA A 277 12.73 25.91 26.33
N ARG A 278 12.35 26.06 25.04
CA ARG A 278 12.60 25.07 24.00
C ARG A 278 14.09 24.83 23.76
N ASN A 279 14.85 25.90 23.58
CA ASN A 279 16.30 25.84 23.39
C ASN A 279 16.99 25.29 24.63
N MET A 280 16.53 25.62 25.83
CA MET A 280 17.13 25.08 27.06
C MET A 280 16.91 23.56 27.21
N ILE A 281 15.70 23.08 26.88
CA ILE A 281 15.39 21.65 26.84
C ILE A 281 16.27 20.94 25.82
N ASN A 282 16.33 21.46 24.59
CA ASN A 282 17.18 20.88 23.54
C ASN A 282 18.66 20.86 23.98
N ALA A 283 19.13 21.92 24.65
CA ALA A 283 20.52 22.04 25.07
C ALA A 283 20.84 21.03 26.17
N SER A 284 19.91 20.83 27.10
CA SER A 284 20.01 19.83 28.15
C SER A 284 20.01 18.40 27.61
N ILE A 285 19.25 18.14 26.53
CA ILE A 285 19.28 16.86 25.81
C ILE A 285 20.66 16.65 25.16
N ALA A 286 21.19 17.66 24.47
CA ALA A 286 22.47 17.59 23.76
C ALA A 286 23.69 17.44 24.70
N LEU A 287 23.65 18.05 25.90
CA LEU A 287 24.74 18.01 26.89
C LEU A 287 24.70 16.79 27.83
N GLY A 288 23.61 16.01 27.79
CA GLY A 288 23.47 14.75 28.51
C GLY A 288 23.02 14.83 29.98
N PRO A 289 22.93 13.66 30.65
CA PRO A 289 22.20 13.49 31.92
C PRO A 289 22.61 14.36 33.12
N PRO A 290 23.90 14.72 33.34
CA PRO A 290 24.29 15.47 34.54
C PRO A 290 23.71 16.89 34.62
N LEU A 291 23.58 17.59 33.49
CA LEU A 291 22.97 18.92 33.41
C LEU A 291 21.44 18.82 33.35
N ALA A 292 20.95 17.76 32.72
CA ALA A 292 19.53 17.51 32.53
C ALA A 292 18.71 17.40 33.82
N ARG A 293 19.26 16.79 34.89
CA ARG A 293 18.52 16.58 36.15
C ARG A 293 18.03 17.87 36.80
N ARG A 294 18.71 19.00 36.58
CA ARG A 294 18.31 20.31 37.12
C ARG A 294 17.03 20.86 36.49
N PHE A 295 16.70 20.41 35.27
CA PHE A 295 15.57 20.90 34.49
C PHE A 295 14.41 19.90 34.39
N ALA A 296 14.60 18.69 34.92
CA ALA A 296 13.60 17.63 34.88
C ALA A 296 12.26 18.04 35.53
N ASP A 297 12.28 18.69 36.69
CA ASP A 297 11.05 19.08 37.39
C ASP A 297 10.25 20.14 36.62
N SER A 298 10.92 21.15 36.06
CA SER A 298 10.26 22.14 35.21
C SER A 298 9.69 21.52 33.94
N ALA A 299 10.41 20.58 33.31
CA ALA A 299 9.91 19.85 32.15
C ALA A 299 8.69 18.97 32.50
N ARG A 300 8.70 18.29 33.65
CA ARG A 300 7.56 17.50 34.16
C ARG A 300 6.32 18.37 34.37
N ASP A 301 6.50 19.52 34.99
CA ASP A 301 5.37 20.43 35.28
C ASP A 301 4.79 21.03 33.99
N ALA A 302 5.65 21.41 33.04
CA ALA A 302 5.23 21.85 31.72
C ALA A 302 4.49 20.73 30.95
N PHE A 303 5.03 19.51 30.96
CA PHE A 303 4.42 18.34 30.32
C PHE A 303 3.02 18.04 30.88
N ARG A 304 2.89 18.01 32.22
CA ARG A 304 1.60 17.80 32.89
C ARG A 304 0.59 18.91 32.55
N ALA A 305 1.04 20.16 32.43
CA ALA A 305 0.19 21.27 32.02
C ALA A 305 -0.28 21.12 30.55
N ALA A 306 0.64 20.78 29.64
CA ALA A 306 0.34 20.55 28.23
C ALA A 306 -0.70 19.44 28.03
N LEU A 307 -0.59 18.33 28.77
CA LEU A 307 -1.59 17.25 28.75
C LEU A 307 -3.00 17.66 29.19
N ARG A 308 -3.11 18.73 30.01
CA ARG A 308 -4.40 19.30 30.42
C ARG A 308 -4.88 20.41 29.49
N GLY A 309 -4.13 20.74 28.44
CA GLY A 309 -4.37 21.91 27.59
C GLY A 309 -4.15 23.24 28.32
N GLU A 310 -3.41 23.23 29.44
CA GLU A 310 -3.08 24.43 30.20
C GLU A 310 -1.87 25.15 29.61
N ILE A 311 -1.96 26.47 29.50
CA ILE A 311 -0.80 27.33 29.21
C ILE A 311 -0.13 27.68 30.54
N ARG A 312 1.17 27.41 30.66
CA ARG A 312 1.96 27.80 31.84
C ARG A 312 3.15 28.64 31.44
N SER A 313 3.42 29.70 32.20
CA SER A 313 4.66 30.46 32.10
C SER A 313 5.87 29.52 32.18
N PRO A 314 6.87 29.66 31.27
CA PRO A 314 7.08 30.78 30.36
C PRO A 314 6.28 30.72 29.04
N PHE A 315 5.49 29.68 28.78
CA PHE A 315 4.81 29.52 27.50
C PHE A 315 3.56 30.41 27.38
N THR A 316 3.33 30.94 26.18
CA THR A 316 2.18 31.77 25.79
C THR A 316 1.16 31.02 24.94
N GLU A 317 1.53 29.87 24.38
CA GLU A 317 0.67 28.89 23.68
C GLU A 317 0.80 27.49 24.34
N PRO A 318 -0.22 26.62 24.21
CA PRO A 318 -0.11 25.23 24.65
C PRO A 318 1.05 24.55 23.92
N CYS A 319 2.02 24.06 24.69
CA CYS A 319 3.14 23.33 24.13
C CYS A 319 2.69 22.00 23.55
N ASP A 320 3.37 21.54 22.49
CA ASP A 320 3.25 20.17 22.02
C ASP A 320 3.61 19.20 23.16
N PRO A 321 2.64 18.40 23.67
CA PRO A 321 2.87 17.47 24.75
C PRO A 321 3.86 16.36 24.37
N VAL A 322 3.99 15.99 23.10
CA VAL A 322 4.94 14.95 22.66
C VAL A 322 6.37 15.45 22.75
N TRP A 323 6.63 16.68 22.28
CA TRP A 323 7.94 17.31 22.44
C TRP A 323 8.35 17.42 23.92
N LEU A 324 7.43 17.84 24.81
CA LEU A 324 7.70 17.92 26.26
C LEU A 324 7.89 16.54 26.90
N ALA A 325 7.17 15.51 26.46
CA ALA A 325 7.41 14.15 26.89
C ALA A 325 8.83 13.68 26.52
N ARG A 326 9.26 13.92 25.27
CA ARG A 326 10.61 13.58 24.82
C ARG A 326 11.65 14.28 25.68
N ALA A 327 11.42 15.55 26.01
CA ALA A 327 12.25 16.30 26.94
C ALA A 327 12.35 15.62 28.32
N VAL A 328 11.21 15.35 28.96
CA VAL A 328 11.18 14.70 30.28
C VAL A 328 11.95 13.38 30.25
N TRP A 329 11.68 12.50 29.28
CA TRP A 329 12.36 11.21 29.20
C TRP A 329 13.87 11.34 29.00
N LYS A 330 14.34 12.18 28.07
CA LYS A 330 15.78 12.38 27.85
C LYS A 330 16.45 13.03 29.07
N LEU A 331 15.71 13.85 29.84
CA LEU A 331 16.26 14.52 31.01
C LEU A 331 16.36 13.61 32.25
N THR A 332 15.36 12.77 32.47
CA THR A 332 15.27 11.89 33.64
C THR A 332 15.95 10.55 33.40
N GLY A 333 15.98 10.10 32.15
CA GLY A 333 16.36 8.74 31.77
C GLY A 333 15.29 7.69 32.12
N ASP A 334 14.11 8.12 32.60
CA ASP A 334 13.02 7.23 33.01
C ASP A 334 11.86 7.28 32.00
N PRO A 335 11.70 6.23 31.16
CA PRO A 335 10.62 6.18 30.19
C PRO A 335 9.23 6.01 30.83
N SER A 336 9.15 5.49 32.06
CA SER A 336 7.86 5.24 32.73
C SER A 336 7.06 6.52 32.98
N GLU A 337 7.76 7.65 33.14
CA GLU A 337 7.13 8.96 33.36
C GLU A 337 6.30 9.47 32.17
N ILE A 338 6.59 8.96 30.96
CA ILE A 338 5.96 9.44 29.72
C ILE A 338 5.05 8.41 29.06
N ILE A 339 5.23 7.11 29.35
CA ILE A 339 4.48 6.04 28.68
C ILE A 339 2.97 6.15 28.93
N ASP A 340 2.52 6.15 30.19
CA ASP A 340 1.07 6.19 30.48
C ASP A 340 0.39 7.47 30.00
N PRO A 341 0.97 8.67 30.19
CA PRO A 341 0.39 9.89 29.64
C PRO A 341 0.33 9.91 28.11
N LEU A 342 1.39 9.50 27.42
CA LEU A 342 1.39 9.43 25.95
C LEU A 342 0.43 8.37 25.41
N THR A 343 0.20 7.29 26.17
CA THR A 343 -0.79 6.26 25.79
C THR A 343 -2.19 6.86 25.74
N ARG A 344 -2.58 7.61 26.77
CA ARG A 344 -3.87 8.32 26.81
C ARG A 344 -3.98 9.38 25.71
N LEU A 345 -2.88 10.07 25.41
CA LEU A 345 -2.81 11.03 24.31
C LEU A 345 -3.03 10.34 22.95
N ALA A 346 -2.38 9.20 22.70
CA ALA A 346 -2.55 8.42 21.49
C ALA A 346 -4.00 7.92 21.33
N GLU A 347 -4.62 7.41 22.40
CA GLU A 347 -6.01 6.96 22.40
C GLU A 347 -6.99 8.09 22.04
N THR A 348 -6.77 9.30 22.56
CA THR A 348 -7.62 10.45 22.27
C THR A 348 -7.44 10.99 20.84
N SER A 349 -6.23 10.91 20.27
CA SER A 349 -5.96 11.35 18.90
C SER A 349 -6.74 10.58 17.83
N ARG A 350 -7.10 9.31 18.09
CA ARG A 350 -7.87 8.46 17.16
C ARG A 350 -9.19 9.08 16.70
N HIS A 351 -9.74 10.03 17.46
CA HIS A 351 -11.00 10.70 17.12
C HIS A 351 -10.83 12.00 16.31
N ARG A 352 -9.62 12.54 16.16
CA ARG A 352 -9.36 13.90 15.62
C ARG A 352 -8.24 13.96 14.56
N GLY A 353 -8.06 12.90 13.79
CA GLY A 353 -6.92 12.73 12.91
C GLY A 353 -5.79 12.03 13.66
N PHE A 354 -5.34 10.89 13.13
CA PHE A 354 -4.36 10.05 13.79
C PHE A 354 -2.99 10.75 13.82
N ASP A 355 -2.45 11.00 15.02
CA ASP A 355 -1.10 11.52 15.22
C ASP A 355 -0.15 10.37 15.60
N PRO A 356 0.85 10.04 14.76
CA PRO A 356 1.78 8.95 15.02
C PRO A 356 2.83 9.28 16.10
N GLU A 357 3.10 10.56 16.38
CA GLU A 357 4.24 10.98 17.21
C GLU A 357 4.20 10.45 18.67
N PRO A 358 3.06 10.43 19.38
CA PRO A 358 2.99 9.83 20.71
C PRO A 358 3.41 8.35 20.73
N LEU A 359 2.98 7.56 19.74
CA LEU A 359 3.31 6.13 19.65
C LEU A 359 4.76 5.90 19.26
N LEU A 360 5.30 6.70 18.33
CA LEU A 360 6.70 6.65 17.94
C LEU A 360 7.62 6.98 19.11
N LEU A 361 7.26 7.97 19.93
CA LEU A 361 8.03 8.33 21.12
C LEU A 361 7.97 7.24 22.21
N ILE A 362 6.81 6.59 22.42
CA ILE A 362 6.70 5.44 23.33
C ILE A 362 7.62 4.29 22.86
N ALA A 363 7.66 4.02 21.56
CA ALA A 363 8.53 2.99 20.99
C ALA A 363 10.01 3.35 21.16
N GLU A 364 10.41 4.59 20.85
CA GLU A 364 11.77 5.11 21.05
C GLU A 364 12.20 4.98 22.53
N ALA A 365 11.28 5.30 23.46
CA ALA A 365 11.53 5.24 24.89
C ALA A 365 11.70 3.82 25.44
N ARG A 366 11.26 2.81 24.69
CA ARG A 366 11.33 1.39 25.07
C ARG A 366 12.45 0.63 24.40
N THR A 367 13.09 1.17 23.37
CA THR A 367 14.22 0.52 22.69
C THR A 367 15.29 0.09 23.69
N GLY A 368 15.56 -1.23 23.76
CA GLY A 368 16.52 -1.83 24.71
C GLY A 368 15.94 -2.36 26.03
N SER A 369 14.64 -2.20 26.28
CA SER A 369 13.91 -2.83 27.38
C SER A 369 13.23 -4.13 26.94
N ARG A 370 12.62 -4.88 27.87
CA ARG A 370 11.82 -6.11 27.60
C ARG A 370 10.90 -5.95 26.36
N PRO A 371 10.54 -7.04 25.67
CA PRO A 371 9.66 -6.98 24.50
C PRO A 371 8.42 -6.14 24.78
N MET A 372 8.07 -5.29 23.81
CA MET A 372 6.99 -4.34 23.94
C MET A 372 5.68 -5.07 24.29
N HIS A 373 4.95 -4.54 25.28
CA HIS A 373 3.65 -5.09 25.66
C HIS A 373 2.71 -5.14 24.44
N GLU A 374 2.05 -6.28 24.22
CA GLU A 374 1.20 -6.58 23.06
C GLU A 374 0.21 -5.46 22.71
N TYR A 375 -0.32 -4.77 23.72
CA TYR A 375 -1.16 -3.58 23.52
C TYR A 375 -0.49 -2.53 22.60
N TYR A 376 0.77 -2.16 22.83
CA TYR A 376 1.45 -1.13 22.02
C TYR A 376 1.83 -1.63 20.64
N ALA A 377 2.20 -2.90 20.51
CA ALA A 377 2.42 -3.52 19.21
C ALA A 377 1.15 -3.41 18.34
N ARG A 378 -0.03 -3.69 18.92
CA ARG A 378 -1.34 -3.48 18.26
C ARG A 378 -1.61 -2.01 17.94
N GLN A 379 -1.24 -1.07 18.80
CA GLN A 379 -1.42 0.36 18.54
C GLN A 379 -0.55 0.86 17.37
N LEU A 380 0.74 0.48 17.34
CA LEU A 380 1.66 0.81 16.25
C LEU A 380 1.19 0.22 14.91
N SER A 381 0.78 -1.05 14.93
CA SER A 381 0.21 -1.73 13.75
C SER A 381 -1.06 -1.02 13.24
N HIS A 382 -1.99 -0.69 14.13
CA HIS A 382 -3.21 0.03 13.78
C HIS A 382 -2.91 1.42 13.21
N GLY A 383 -1.94 2.11 13.80
CA GLY A 383 -1.45 3.39 13.31
C GLY A 383 -0.89 3.28 11.90
N ALA A 384 0.00 2.31 11.66
CA ALA A 384 0.60 2.06 10.36
C ALA A 384 -0.47 1.76 9.30
N SER A 385 -1.44 0.88 9.61
CA SER A 385 -2.58 0.58 8.73
C SER A 385 -3.42 1.83 8.42
N THR A 386 -3.64 2.71 9.40
CA THR A 386 -4.36 3.97 9.20
C THR A 386 -3.58 4.91 8.28
N CYS A 387 -2.29 5.10 8.52
CA CYS A 387 -1.42 5.89 7.64
C CYS A 387 -1.36 5.33 6.21
N ILE A 388 -1.31 4.01 6.03
CA ILE A 388 -1.38 3.36 4.70
C ILE A 388 -2.68 3.71 3.97
N ARG A 389 -3.83 3.58 4.64
CA ARG A 389 -5.15 3.89 4.06
C ARG A 389 -5.28 5.37 3.68
N GLU A 390 -4.67 6.25 4.46
CA GLU A 390 -4.62 7.70 4.20
C GLU A 390 -3.56 8.08 3.14
N GLY A 391 -2.74 7.13 2.68
CA GLY A 391 -1.64 7.38 1.74
C GLY A 391 -0.42 8.07 2.37
N ASN A 392 -0.38 8.21 3.70
CA ASN A 392 0.76 8.74 4.44
C ASN A 392 1.84 7.66 4.66
N TYR A 393 2.57 7.35 3.58
CA TYR A 393 3.59 6.31 3.58
C TYR A 393 4.76 6.60 4.54
N ARG A 394 5.09 7.89 4.77
CA ARG A 394 6.23 8.32 5.60
C ARG A 394 5.99 7.91 7.06
N ASP A 395 4.84 8.25 7.61
CA ASP A 395 4.51 7.90 8.99
C ASP A 395 4.19 6.41 9.14
N ALA A 396 3.58 5.78 8.12
CA ALA A 396 3.42 4.33 8.09
C ALA A 396 4.77 3.60 8.23
N LEU A 397 5.80 4.00 7.46
CA LEU A 397 7.10 3.34 7.52
C LEU A 397 7.81 3.60 8.86
N ARG A 398 7.69 4.81 9.43
CA ARG A 398 8.21 5.12 10.77
C ARG A 398 7.59 4.21 11.83
N LEU A 399 6.27 4.00 11.77
CA LEU A 399 5.55 3.12 12.71
C LEU A 399 5.92 1.65 12.52
N LEU A 400 6.08 1.19 11.27
CA LEU A 400 6.52 -0.19 10.98
C LEU A 400 7.95 -0.44 11.43
N LYS A 401 8.86 0.51 11.25
CA LYS A 401 10.24 0.41 11.77
C LYS A 401 10.24 0.41 13.30
N ALA A 402 9.48 1.31 13.92
CA ALA A 402 9.33 1.33 15.38
C ALA A 402 8.74 0.03 15.93
N LEU A 403 7.77 -0.57 15.22
CA LEU A 403 7.20 -1.87 15.56
C LEU A 403 8.26 -2.97 15.46
N TRP A 404 8.98 -3.05 14.33
CA TRP A 404 10.07 -3.99 14.09
C TRP A 404 11.15 -3.93 15.17
N ASP A 405 11.62 -2.73 15.52
CA ASP A 405 12.69 -2.54 16.49
C ASP A 405 12.28 -2.93 17.93
N ASN A 406 11.00 -3.18 18.19
CA ASN A 406 10.44 -3.37 19.54
C ASN A 406 9.66 -4.69 19.77
N VAL A 407 9.42 -5.49 18.74
CA VAL A 407 8.64 -6.74 18.85
C VAL A 407 9.47 -7.99 18.67
N ALA A 408 9.04 -9.07 19.33
CA ALA A 408 9.55 -10.42 19.09
C ALA A 408 8.94 -11.02 17.81
N THR A 409 9.51 -12.15 17.38
CA THR A 409 9.15 -12.98 16.21
C THR A 409 7.67 -13.08 15.81
N PRO A 410 6.68 -13.25 16.71
CA PRO A 410 5.28 -13.47 16.29
C PRO A 410 4.64 -12.32 15.49
N TYR A 411 5.21 -11.12 15.47
CA TYR A 411 4.67 -9.98 14.72
C TYR A 411 5.23 -9.81 13.30
N TYR A 412 6.24 -10.59 12.90
CA TYR A 412 6.92 -10.36 11.63
C TYR A 412 5.97 -10.49 10.44
N HIS A 413 5.07 -11.48 10.47
CA HIS A 413 4.06 -11.67 9.43
C HIS A 413 3.11 -10.47 9.29
N HIS A 414 2.78 -9.82 10.41
CA HIS A 414 1.89 -8.67 10.37
C HIS A 414 2.59 -7.41 9.84
N ILE A 415 3.85 -7.21 10.21
CA ILE A 415 4.67 -6.12 9.66
C ILE A 415 4.82 -6.29 8.14
N THR A 416 5.06 -7.51 7.66
CA THR A 416 5.26 -7.78 6.23
C THR A 416 3.97 -7.66 5.42
N LEU A 417 2.81 -8.01 5.99
CA LEU A 417 1.50 -7.70 5.40
C LEU A 417 1.33 -6.20 5.18
N LEU A 418 1.57 -5.38 6.22
CA LEU A 418 1.47 -3.93 6.12
C LEU A 418 2.52 -3.35 5.16
N LEU A 419 3.74 -3.91 5.12
CA LEU A 419 4.76 -3.51 4.15
C LEU A 419 4.35 -3.85 2.72
N ALA A 420 3.71 -4.99 2.48
CA ALA A 420 3.21 -5.36 1.15
C ALA A 420 2.17 -4.35 0.64
N ASP A 421 1.31 -3.84 1.51
CA ASP A 421 0.34 -2.78 1.19
C ASP A 421 1.00 -1.40 1.02
N LEU A 422 2.05 -1.13 1.80
CA LEU A 422 2.79 0.14 1.77
C LEU A 422 3.69 0.28 0.54
N LEU A 423 4.33 -0.80 0.09
CA LEU A 423 5.32 -0.80 -0.99
C LEU A 423 4.81 -0.14 -2.30
N PRO A 424 3.57 -0.41 -2.78
CA PRO A 424 2.98 0.30 -3.92
C PRO A 424 2.73 1.80 -3.71
N LEU A 425 2.72 2.27 -2.46
CA LEU A 425 2.52 3.66 -2.06
C LEU A 425 3.84 4.39 -1.79
N CYS A 426 4.97 3.67 -1.71
CA CYS A 426 6.27 4.29 -1.47
C CYS A 426 6.78 5.05 -2.70
N PRO A 427 7.44 6.20 -2.50
CA PRO A 427 8.09 6.93 -3.57
C PRO A 427 9.20 6.11 -4.24
N PRO A 428 9.58 6.46 -5.48
CA PRO A 428 10.70 5.83 -6.17
C PRO A 428 12.02 5.99 -5.40
N ALA A 429 13.01 5.17 -5.76
CA ALA A 429 14.31 5.09 -5.09
C ALA A 429 15.08 6.42 -5.10
N SER A 430 14.92 7.26 -6.13
CA SER A 430 15.55 8.58 -6.25
C SER A 430 15.03 9.61 -5.25
N SER A 431 13.83 9.39 -4.69
CA SER A 431 13.19 10.33 -3.77
C SER A 431 13.87 10.35 -2.41
N ARG A 432 13.66 11.43 -1.66
CA ARG A 432 14.16 11.56 -0.29
C ARG A 432 13.61 10.42 0.60
N PRO A 433 14.46 9.70 1.35
CA PRO A 433 13.99 8.76 2.35
C PRO A 433 13.02 9.40 3.37
N PRO A 434 12.02 8.65 3.86
CA PRO A 434 11.74 7.26 3.54
C PRO A 434 11.16 7.07 2.13
N ASN A 435 11.68 6.09 1.39
CA ASN A 435 11.25 5.74 0.04
C ASN A 435 11.10 4.21 -0.11
N VAL A 436 10.87 3.71 -1.32
CA VAL A 436 10.71 2.25 -1.55
C VAL A 436 11.94 1.45 -1.13
N LEU A 437 13.15 2.02 -1.23
CA LEU A 437 14.37 1.35 -0.75
C LEU A 437 14.35 1.22 0.77
N THR A 438 13.93 2.26 1.51
CA THR A 438 13.80 2.19 2.97
C THR A 438 12.80 1.10 3.41
N ALA A 439 11.72 0.89 2.66
CA ALA A 439 10.77 -0.19 2.92
C ALA A 439 11.37 -1.57 2.62
N LEU A 440 12.19 -1.69 1.58
CA LEU A 440 12.88 -2.93 1.23
C LEU A 440 14.03 -3.26 2.18
N GLU A 441 14.74 -2.27 2.70
CA GLU A 441 15.73 -2.43 3.77
C GLU A 441 15.06 -3.03 5.01
N LEU A 442 13.89 -2.52 5.41
CA LEU A 442 13.12 -3.09 6.51
C LEU A 442 12.65 -4.53 6.21
N LEU A 443 12.23 -4.81 4.97
CA LEU A 443 11.90 -6.19 4.56
C LEU A 443 13.13 -7.11 4.57
N ALA A 444 14.30 -6.60 4.21
CA ALA A 444 15.55 -7.35 4.25
C ALA A 444 15.95 -7.68 5.70
N ASP A 445 15.82 -6.72 6.62
CA ASP A 445 16.01 -6.94 8.07
C ASP A 445 15.06 -8.05 8.57
N ILE A 446 13.79 -8.01 8.16
CA ILE A 446 12.80 -9.05 8.52
C ILE A 446 13.17 -10.41 7.93
N ALA A 447 13.51 -10.47 6.64
CA ALA A 447 13.91 -11.69 5.97
C ALA A 447 15.16 -12.32 6.58
N ALA A 448 16.10 -11.49 7.05
CA ALA A 448 17.32 -11.96 7.72
C ALA A 448 17.02 -12.62 9.07
N ALA A 449 16.00 -12.14 9.80
CA ALA A 449 15.58 -12.73 11.07
C ALA A 449 14.67 -13.95 10.90
N ASP A 450 13.71 -13.87 9.98
CA ASP A 450 12.80 -14.94 9.60
C ASP A 450 12.43 -14.83 8.11
N PRO A 451 13.06 -15.64 7.26
CA PRO A 451 12.80 -15.59 5.83
C PRO A 451 11.34 -15.93 5.48
N ARG A 452 10.62 -16.71 6.30
CA ARG A 452 9.23 -17.08 6.01
C ARG A 452 8.27 -15.92 6.24
N ALA A 453 8.62 -15.02 7.15
CA ALA A 453 7.78 -13.89 7.49
C ALA A 453 7.51 -12.95 6.30
N ILE A 454 8.42 -12.85 5.32
CA ILE A 454 8.23 -12.00 4.12
C ILE A 454 7.26 -12.57 3.08
N ALA A 455 6.61 -13.71 3.36
CA ALA A 455 5.65 -14.32 2.45
C ALA A 455 4.62 -13.36 1.82
N PRO A 456 4.00 -12.43 2.60
CA PRO A 456 3.08 -11.44 2.07
C PRO A 456 3.67 -10.49 1.02
N ALA A 457 4.97 -10.17 1.12
CA ALA A 457 5.63 -9.21 0.24
C ALA A 457 6.10 -9.84 -1.08
N TYR A 458 6.08 -11.17 -1.22
CA TYR A 458 6.58 -11.84 -2.42
C TYR A 458 5.96 -11.39 -3.74
N PRO A 459 4.63 -11.17 -3.88
CA PRO A 459 4.09 -10.70 -5.15
C PRO A 459 4.77 -9.41 -5.63
N PHE A 460 5.02 -8.48 -4.70
CA PHE A 460 5.74 -7.25 -4.98
C PHE A 460 7.22 -7.53 -5.28
N LEU A 461 7.90 -8.35 -4.47
CA LEU A 461 9.32 -8.69 -4.67
C LEU A 461 9.54 -9.39 -6.02
N GLN A 462 8.63 -10.28 -6.42
CA GLN A 462 8.68 -10.95 -7.71
C GLN A 462 8.55 -9.94 -8.84
N ALA A 463 7.50 -9.09 -8.82
CA ALA A 463 7.32 -8.03 -9.81
C ALA A 463 8.52 -7.06 -9.84
N ALA A 464 9.05 -6.70 -8.68
CA ALA A 464 10.23 -5.84 -8.58
C ALA A 464 11.48 -6.49 -9.21
N THR A 465 11.65 -7.81 -9.07
CA THR A 465 12.78 -8.54 -9.65
C THR A 465 12.57 -9.09 -11.06
N ASP A 466 11.34 -9.09 -11.55
CA ASP A 466 10.98 -9.69 -12.82
C ASP A 466 11.83 -9.08 -13.95
N ALA A 467 12.27 -9.93 -14.88
CA ALA A 467 13.15 -9.47 -15.94
C ALA A 467 12.46 -8.49 -16.89
N ASP A 468 11.13 -8.57 -17.01
CA ASP A 468 10.34 -7.75 -17.92
C ASP A 468 9.30 -6.87 -17.21
N GLU A 469 8.54 -7.36 -16.23
CA GLU A 469 7.46 -6.58 -15.62
C GLU A 469 7.96 -5.56 -14.59
N ARG A 470 7.55 -4.29 -14.72
CA ARG A 470 7.81 -3.25 -13.71
C ARG A 470 6.65 -3.18 -12.72
N PRO A 471 6.90 -3.14 -11.39
CA PRO A 471 5.84 -3.03 -10.41
C PRO A 471 5.11 -1.69 -10.55
N LEU A 472 3.78 -1.76 -10.66
CA LEU A 472 2.94 -0.57 -10.71
C LEU A 472 2.96 0.13 -9.34
N THR A 473 3.56 1.32 -9.26
CA THR A 473 3.30 2.21 -8.13
C THR A 473 2.03 2.99 -8.31
N ARG A 474 1.25 3.02 -7.23
CA ARG A 474 0.13 3.95 -7.05
C ARG A 474 0.66 5.18 -6.33
N TRP A 475 1.65 5.86 -6.92
CA TRP A 475 2.08 7.14 -6.36
C TRP A 475 1.06 8.23 -6.74
N TYR A 476 0.38 8.74 -5.72
CA TYR A 476 -0.83 9.59 -5.69
C TYR A 476 -2.14 8.98 -6.21
N SER A 477 -3.14 9.07 -5.32
CA SER A 477 -4.59 9.03 -5.58
C SER A 477 -5.01 10.20 -6.48
N ARG A 478 -4.53 10.22 -7.74
CA ARG A 478 -5.21 10.98 -8.77
C ARG A 478 -6.36 10.15 -9.34
N PRO A 479 -7.54 10.75 -9.58
CA PRO A 479 -8.64 10.11 -10.30
C PRO A 479 -8.27 9.70 -11.75
N SER A 480 -7.19 10.23 -12.31
CA SER A 480 -6.72 9.88 -13.64
C SER A 480 -5.73 8.71 -13.56
N GLY A 481 -6.21 7.49 -13.85
CA GLY A 481 -5.46 6.22 -13.83
C GLY A 481 -4.27 6.09 -14.79
N ALA A 482 -3.46 7.13 -14.97
CA ALA A 482 -2.19 7.06 -15.68
C ALA A 482 -1.10 6.59 -14.70
N PRO A 483 -0.53 5.38 -14.89
CA PRO A 483 0.61 4.94 -14.09
C PRO A 483 1.76 5.95 -14.26
N GLN A 484 2.35 6.38 -13.13
CA GLN A 484 3.53 7.25 -13.17
C GLN A 484 4.74 6.43 -13.63
N TRP A 485 5.56 7.06 -14.47
CA TRP A 485 6.83 6.47 -14.90
C TRP A 485 7.84 6.45 -13.75
N ARG A 486 8.60 5.37 -13.62
CA ARG A 486 9.79 5.32 -12.77
C ARG A 486 11.04 5.35 -13.63
N ALA A 487 12.03 6.16 -13.27
CA ALA A 487 13.27 6.21 -14.01
C ALA A 487 13.91 4.81 -14.03
N VAL A 488 14.59 4.43 -15.12
CA VAL A 488 15.24 3.10 -15.21
C VAL A 488 16.23 2.89 -14.05
N LEU A 489 16.92 3.95 -13.62
CA LEU A 489 17.82 3.93 -12.47
C LEU A 489 17.11 3.47 -11.19
N ASP A 490 15.89 3.95 -10.95
CA ASP A 490 15.10 3.56 -9.78
C ASP A 490 14.72 2.08 -9.84
N ASP A 491 14.45 1.57 -11.04
CA ASP A 491 14.10 0.17 -11.25
C ASP A 491 15.29 -0.76 -11.06
N ASP A 492 16.50 -0.35 -11.43
CA ASP A 492 17.72 -1.13 -11.19
C ASP A 492 18.07 -1.15 -9.70
N ALA A 493 17.97 -0.01 -9.01
CA ALA A 493 18.15 0.06 -7.56
C ALA A 493 17.09 -0.78 -6.82
N LEU A 494 15.82 -0.67 -7.24
CA LEU A 494 14.71 -1.48 -6.74
C LEU A 494 14.94 -2.97 -6.98
N ARG A 495 15.36 -3.36 -8.18
CA ARG A 495 15.62 -4.76 -8.55
C ARG A 495 16.80 -5.32 -7.77
N ALA A 496 17.88 -4.55 -7.62
CA ALA A 496 19.04 -4.93 -6.83
C ALA A 496 18.65 -5.13 -5.35
N ALA A 497 17.93 -4.16 -4.76
CA ALA A 497 17.45 -4.25 -3.38
C ALA A 497 16.49 -5.43 -3.18
N ALA A 498 15.49 -5.59 -4.04
CA ALA A 498 14.54 -6.70 -3.97
C ALA A 498 15.18 -8.07 -4.26
N GLY A 499 16.21 -8.11 -5.09
CA GLY A 499 16.98 -9.32 -5.41
C GLY A 499 17.95 -9.74 -4.31
N ALA A 500 18.37 -8.80 -3.46
CA ALA A 500 19.22 -9.09 -2.30
C ALA A 500 18.44 -9.69 -1.11
N ILE A 501 17.11 -9.59 -1.11
CA ILE A 501 16.26 -10.15 -0.06
C ILE A 501 16.20 -11.69 -0.21
N PRO A 502 16.63 -12.46 0.80
CA PRO A 502 16.61 -13.92 0.76
C PRO A 502 15.20 -14.48 0.51
N ARG A 503 15.08 -15.43 -0.42
CA ARG A 503 13.82 -16.14 -0.72
C ARG A 503 13.88 -17.58 -0.23
N PRO A 504 13.24 -17.94 0.88
CA PRO A 504 13.17 -19.33 1.35
C PRO A 504 12.31 -20.25 0.49
N LEU A 505 11.42 -19.71 -0.35
CA LEU A 505 10.52 -20.50 -1.17
C LEU A 505 11.00 -20.53 -2.61
N THR A 506 10.96 -21.72 -3.21
CA THR A 506 11.14 -21.88 -4.66
C THR A 506 9.97 -21.25 -5.42
N ASP A 507 10.19 -20.88 -6.69
CA ASP A 507 9.13 -20.35 -7.56
C ASP A 507 7.95 -21.33 -7.74
N GLU A 508 8.16 -22.63 -7.50
CA GLU A 508 7.12 -23.66 -7.53
C GLU A 508 6.28 -23.67 -6.25
N GLU A 509 6.92 -23.68 -5.08
CA GLU A 509 6.25 -23.59 -3.78
C GLU A 509 5.45 -22.29 -3.68
N TRP A 510 6.03 -21.19 -4.18
CA TRP A 510 5.32 -19.93 -4.23
C TRP A 510 4.16 -19.95 -5.23
N ARG A 511 4.26 -20.58 -6.40
CA ARG A 511 3.11 -20.70 -7.32
C ARG A 511 1.92 -21.44 -6.66
N ARG A 512 2.21 -22.46 -5.85
CA ARG A 512 1.19 -23.14 -5.03
C ARG A 512 0.60 -22.20 -3.97
N ILE A 513 1.44 -21.48 -3.25
CA ILE A 513 1.02 -20.49 -2.24
C ILE A 513 0.27 -19.30 -2.87
N ARG A 514 0.62 -18.85 -4.08
CA ARG A 514 -0.05 -17.74 -4.80
C ARG A 514 -1.47 -18.13 -5.21
N GLY A 515 -1.69 -19.38 -5.64
CA GLY A 515 -3.03 -19.91 -5.88
C GLY A 515 -3.91 -19.86 -4.62
N ILE A 516 -3.27 -19.91 -3.46
CA ILE A 516 -3.89 -19.94 -2.14
C ILE A 516 -4.05 -18.53 -1.50
N CYS A 517 -3.04 -17.66 -1.62
CA CYS A 517 -2.95 -16.36 -0.93
C CYS A 517 -3.58 -15.19 -1.68
N PHE A 518 -4.05 -15.38 -2.92
CA PHE A 518 -4.83 -14.34 -3.62
C PHE A 518 -6.23 -14.14 -3.02
N VAL A 519 -6.56 -14.91 -1.99
CA VAL A 519 -7.70 -14.75 -1.11
C VAL A 519 -7.33 -13.77 0.01
N SER A 520 -7.34 -12.48 -0.31
CA SER A 520 -7.27 -11.45 0.72
C SER A 520 -8.60 -11.41 1.48
N PHE A 521 -8.66 -12.10 2.61
CA PHE A 521 -9.69 -11.86 3.63
C PHE A 521 -9.42 -10.48 4.25
N PHE A 522 -10.22 -9.48 3.88
CA PHE A 522 -10.34 -8.28 4.70
C PHE A 522 -11.20 -8.63 5.92
N ASP A 523 -10.62 -8.63 7.13
CA ASP A 523 -11.41 -8.64 8.37
C ASP A 523 -11.43 -7.26 9.04
N VAL A 524 -12.62 -6.93 9.54
CA VAL A 524 -13.06 -5.69 10.20
C VAL A 524 -12.71 -5.69 11.69
N ARG A 525 -11.99 -6.70 12.23
CA ARG A 525 -11.84 -6.81 13.70
C ARG A 525 -10.50 -7.11 14.34
N MET A 526 -9.35 -7.02 13.67
CA MET A 526 -8.06 -6.99 14.38
C MET A 526 -7.89 -8.13 15.41
N GLU A 527 -8.43 -9.31 15.13
CA GLU A 527 -8.09 -10.55 15.86
C GLU A 527 -7.37 -11.47 14.88
N CYS A 528 -6.21 -11.95 15.32
CA CYS A 528 -5.16 -12.52 14.49
C CYS A 528 -5.62 -13.67 13.58
N MET A 529 -5.64 -13.45 12.27
CA MET A 529 -5.51 -14.55 11.31
C MET A 529 -4.04 -14.77 10.96
N TYR A 530 -3.54 -15.94 11.33
CA TYR A 530 -2.18 -16.42 11.07
C TYR A 530 -2.02 -16.79 9.58
N GLY A 531 -0.83 -16.57 9.02
CA GLY A 531 -0.54 -16.45 7.59
C GLY A 531 -0.66 -17.69 6.67
N PRO A 532 -0.01 -17.66 5.48
CA PRO A 532 -0.07 -18.68 4.41
C PRO A 532 0.24 -20.11 4.86
N GLU A 533 1.05 -20.25 5.90
CA GLU A 533 1.43 -21.53 6.51
C GLU A 533 0.19 -22.29 6.99
N LYS A 534 -0.84 -21.59 7.51
CA LYS A 534 -2.09 -22.20 7.96
C LYS A 534 -2.95 -22.74 6.82
N VAL A 535 -2.85 -22.17 5.61
CA VAL A 535 -3.61 -22.65 4.45
C VAL A 535 -2.97 -23.89 3.82
N LEU A 536 -1.64 -24.00 3.90
CA LEU A 536 -0.94 -25.26 3.63
C LEU A 536 -1.18 -26.30 4.74
N GLU A 537 -1.51 -25.87 5.96
CA GLU A 537 -1.94 -26.72 7.10
C GLU A 537 -3.45 -27.01 7.15
N LEU A 538 -4.29 -26.48 6.22
CA LEU A 538 -5.74 -26.77 6.16
C LEU A 538 -6.06 -28.24 5.77
N TRP A 539 -5.04 -29.07 5.59
CA TRP A 539 -5.17 -30.53 5.51
C TRP A 539 -5.10 -31.24 6.88
N GLU A 540 -5.15 -30.51 8.01
CA GLU A 540 -5.31 -31.13 9.33
C GLU A 540 -6.74 -30.97 9.91
N PRO A 541 -7.37 -32.10 10.33
CA PRO A 541 -8.79 -32.12 10.66
C PRO A 541 -9.36 -31.10 11.65
N ASP A 542 -8.71 -30.88 12.78
CA ASP A 542 -9.30 -30.08 13.86
C ASP A 542 -9.23 -28.56 13.64
N ARG A 543 -8.64 -28.08 12.54
CA ARG A 543 -8.26 -26.67 12.36
C ARG A 543 -8.93 -25.94 11.21
N VAL A 544 -9.47 -26.66 10.23
CA VAL A 544 -10.47 -26.17 9.26
C VAL A 544 -11.67 -25.58 10.01
N ARG A 545 -12.07 -26.22 11.11
CA ARG A 545 -13.11 -25.77 12.05
C ARG A 545 -12.85 -24.38 12.64
N HIS A 546 -11.60 -23.99 12.87
CA HIS A 546 -11.28 -22.68 13.45
C HIS A 546 -11.34 -21.54 12.42
N PHE A 547 -10.86 -21.82 11.21
CA PHE A 547 -10.95 -20.88 10.08
C PHE A 547 -12.42 -20.64 9.68
N LEU A 548 -13.22 -21.71 9.62
CA LEU A 548 -14.63 -21.60 9.26
C LEU A 548 -15.47 -21.00 10.39
N HIS A 549 -15.15 -21.26 11.66
CA HIS A 549 -15.74 -20.57 12.80
C HIS A 549 -15.41 -19.07 12.81
N ASP A 550 -14.22 -18.65 12.36
CA ASP A 550 -13.89 -17.23 12.21
C ASP A 550 -14.64 -16.58 11.04
N VAL A 551 -14.75 -17.25 9.89
CA VAL A 551 -15.58 -16.78 8.75
C VAL A 551 -17.06 -16.66 9.15
N GLU A 552 -17.63 -17.67 9.82
CA GLU A 552 -19.01 -17.66 10.30
C GLU A 552 -19.25 -16.56 11.34
N ARG A 553 -18.33 -16.40 12.31
CA ARG A 553 -18.38 -15.32 13.32
C ARG A 553 -18.35 -13.94 12.67
N ILE A 554 -17.46 -13.73 11.70
CA ILE A 554 -17.33 -12.47 10.95
C ILE A 554 -18.64 -12.17 10.19
N THR A 555 -19.24 -13.17 9.54
CA THR A 555 -20.50 -13.02 8.80
C THR A 555 -21.68 -12.71 9.73
N VAL A 556 -21.83 -13.42 10.86
CA VAL A 556 -22.94 -13.24 11.82
C VAL A 556 -22.84 -11.92 12.61
N GLU A 557 -21.65 -11.50 13.02
CA GLU A 557 -21.48 -10.24 13.76
C GLU A 557 -21.59 -8.99 12.89
N THR A 558 -21.31 -9.10 11.59
CA THR A 558 -21.48 -8.01 10.62
C THR A 558 -22.95 -7.74 10.34
N GLU A 559 -23.76 -8.80 10.22
CA GLU A 559 -25.24 -8.74 10.16
C GLU A 559 -25.86 -8.14 11.44
N ARG A 560 -25.32 -8.45 12.63
CA ARG A 560 -25.87 -7.96 13.91
C ARG A 560 -25.53 -6.52 14.27
N ARG A 561 -24.34 -6.00 13.92
CA ARG A 561 -23.87 -4.67 14.39
C ARG A 561 -24.38 -3.48 13.58
N LYS A 562 -24.87 -3.69 12.36
CA LYS A 562 -25.40 -2.62 11.50
C LYS A 562 -26.72 -3.11 10.95
N GLY A 563 -27.84 -2.65 11.50
CA GLY A 563 -29.20 -2.92 10.97
C GLY A 563 -29.46 -2.32 9.59
N GLY A 564 -28.58 -2.61 8.63
CA GLY A 564 -28.48 -2.15 7.26
C GLY A 564 -27.35 -2.93 6.61
N GLY A 565 -27.71 -4.03 5.94
CA GLY A 565 -26.80 -5.05 5.43
C GLY A 565 -25.68 -4.49 4.56
N PHE A 566 -24.44 -4.75 4.95
CA PHE A 566 -23.30 -4.71 4.05
C PHE A 566 -22.81 -6.15 3.89
N LEU A 567 -22.99 -6.68 2.67
CA LEU A 567 -22.55 -7.99 2.24
C LEU A 567 -21.01 -8.03 2.23
N VAL A 568 -20.42 -9.12 2.76
CA VAL A 568 -19.01 -9.44 2.50
C VAL A 568 -18.93 -9.82 1.02
N SER A 569 -18.38 -8.95 0.18
CA SER A 569 -18.25 -9.23 -1.26
C SER A 569 -16.98 -10.03 -1.53
N PHE A 570 -17.14 -11.28 -1.98
CA PHE A 570 -16.05 -11.97 -2.66
C PHE A 570 -15.86 -11.34 -4.04
N ARG A 571 -14.62 -11.04 -4.42
CA ARG A 571 -14.34 -10.68 -5.82
C ARG A 571 -14.51 -11.93 -6.69
N PRO A 572 -15.12 -11.85 -7.89
CA PRO A 572 -15.33 -12.99 -8.79
C PRO A 572 -14.09 -13.85 -9.00
N ARG A 573 -12.92 -13.23 -9.19
CA ARG A 573 -11.64 -13.95 -9.35
C ARG A 573 -11.22 -14.74 -8.12
N THR A 574 -11.51 -14.24 -6.92
CA THR A 574 -11.19 -14.94 -5.68
C THR A 574 -12.14 -16.13 -5.51
N ALA A 575 -13.42 -15.94 -5.79
CA ALA A 575 -14.41 -17.02 -5.77
C ALA A 575 -14.08 -18.09 -6.83
N ALA A 576 -13.67 -17.68 -8.04
CA ALA A 576 -13.30 -18.58 -9.14
C ALA A 576 -12.10 -19.49 -8.80
N VAL A 577 -11.15 -18.96 -8.03
CA VAL A 577 -9.98 -19.74 -7.58
C VAL A 577 -10.31 -20.63 -6.38
N LEU A 578 -11.13 -20.14 -5.44
CA LEU A 578 -11.48 -20.87 -4.22
C LEU A 578 -12.46 -22.02 -4.45
N LEU A 579 -13.48 -21.78 -5.28
CA LEU A 579 -14.61 -22.68 -5.38
C LEU A 579 -14.21 -24.10 -5.79
N PRO A 580 -13.33 -24.33 -6.79
CA PRO A 580 -12.87 -25.68 -7.12
C PRO A 580 -12.14 -26.38 -5.96
N LEU A 581 -11.33 -25.63 -5.19
CA LEU A 581 -10.59 -26.19 -4.04
C LEU A 581 -11.53 -26.58 -2.90
N LEU A 582 -12.57 -25.76 -2.65
CA LEU A 582 -13.57 -26.07 -1.65
C LEU A 582 -14.39 -27.29 -2.05
N VAL A 583 -14.73 -27.45 -3.33
CA VAL A 583 -15.45 -28.64 -3.82
C VAL A 583 -14.57 -29.89 -3.72
N GLU A 584 -13.29 -29.81 -4.08
CA GLU A 584 -12.34 -30.91 -3.88
C GLU A 584 -12.27 -31.33 -2.40
N ALA A 585 -12.19 -30.35 -1.48
CA ALA A 585 -12.22 -30.62 -0.05
C ALA A 585 -13.56 -31.20 0.42
N ALA A 586 -14.69 -30.76 -0.13
CA ALA A 586 -16.00 -31.28 0.22
C ALA A 586 -16.18 -32.75 -0.24
N LEU A 587 -15.58 -33.12 -1.37
CA LEU A 587 -15.61 -34.47 -1.94
C LEU A 587 -14.71 -35.47 -1.23
N ASP A 588 -13.66 -35.01 -0.54
CA ASP A 588 -12.77 -35.89 0.22
C ASP A 588 -13.46 -36.34 1.52
N PRO A 589 -13.79 -37.64 1.68
CA PRO A 589 -14.43 -38.14 2.90
C PRO A 589 -13.54 -38.02 4.15
N SER A 590 -12.22 -37.86 3.95
CA SER A 590 -11.24 -37.65 5.02
C SER A 590 -11.06 -36.19 5.39
N ALA A 591 -11.64 -35.27 4.61
CA ALA A 591 -11.59 -33.86 4.93
C ALA A 591 -12.29 -33.61 6.26
N PRO A 592 -11.66 -32.83 7.15
CA PRO A 592 -12.39 -32.33 8.31
C PRO A 592 -13.55 -31.43 7.97
N ASP A 593 -14.54 -31.46 8.85
CA ASP A 593 -15.52 -30.38 8.98
C ASP A 593 -16.17 -30.03 7.62
N ARG A 594 -16.40 -31.06 6.81
CA ARG A 594 -17.13 -31.01 5.53
C ARG A 594 -18.41 -30.16 5.61
N PRO A 595 -19.22 -30.18 6.71
CA PRO A 595 -20.35 -29.26 6.85
C PRO A 595 -19.99 -27.78 6.68
N SER A 596 -18.89 -27.34 7.28
CA SER A 596 -18.49 -25.93 7.23
C SER A 596 -17.88 -25.56 5.87
N VAL A 597 -17.21 -26.51 5.19
CA VAL A 597 -16.73 -26.33 3.81
C VAL A 597 -17.94 -26.15 2.89
N LEU A 598 -18.95 -27.00 3.04
CA LEU A 598 -20.20 -26.93 2.29
C LEU A 598 -20.98 -25.65 2.56
N LEU A 599 -21.03 -25.17 3.80
CA LEU A 599 -21.64 -23.88 4.15
C LEU A 599 -20.91 -22.69 3.50
N THR A 600 -19.58 -22.80 3.32
CA THR A 600 -18.79 -21.78 2.60
C THR A 600 -19.09 -21.81 1.10
N ILE A 601 -19.20 -22.99 0.51
CA ILE A 601 -19.61 -23.17 -0.89
C ILE A 601 -21.02 -22.59 -1.08
N GLU A 602 -21.97 -22.94 -0.21
CA GLU A 602 -23.34 -22.41 -0.22
C GLU A 602 -23.33 -20.88 -0.17
N TYR A 603 -22.55 -20.29 0.73
CA TYR A 603 -22.44 -18.83 0.83
C TYR A 603 -21.95 -18.20 -0.49
N ILE A 604 -20.89 -18.75 -1.09
CA ILE A 604 -20.33 -18.25 -2.36
C ILE A 604 -21.37 -18.35 -3.48
N VAL A 605 -22.04 -19.49 -3.62
CA VAL A 605 -23.04 -19.73 -4.66
C VAL A 605 -24.28 -18.87 -4.46
N ARG A 606 -24.77 -18.74 -3.23
CA ARG A 606 -25.90 -17.87 -2.87
C ARG A 606 -25.61 -16.40 -3.14
N MET A 607 -24.38 -15.95 -2.90
CA MET A 607 -23.95 -14.59 -3.21
C MET A 607 -23.94 -14.32 -4.72
N ALA A 608 -23.46 -15.29 -5.52
CA ALA A 608 -23.53 -15.21 -6.98
C ALA A 608 -24.99 -15.16 -7.47
N HIS A 609 -25.86 -16.03 -6.95
CA HIS A 609 -27.28 -16.04 -7.28
C HIS A 609 -27.98 -14.69 -6.98
N ARG A 610 -27.77 -14.11 -5.79
CA ARG A 610 -28.34 -12.80 -5.44
C ARG A 610 -27.83 -11.68 -6.34
N SER A 611 -26.57 -11.75 -6.77
CA SER A 611 -26.01 -10.79 -7.73
C SER A 611 -26.70 -10.88 -9.08
N ASP A 612 -27.06 -12.09 -9.53
CA ASP A 612 -27.78 -12.31 -10.78
C ASP A 612 -29.25 -11.80 -10.70
N GLU A 613 -29.96 -12.10 -9.60
CA GLU A 613 -31.37 -11.71 -9.40
C GLU A 613 -31.59 -10.20 -9.28
N GLN A 614 -30.71 -9.49 -8.56
CA GLN A 614 -30.90 -8.07 -8.25
C GLN A 614 -30.52 -7.14 -9.42
N GLY A 615 -29.98 -7.69 -10.51
CA GLY A 615 -29.36 -6.90 -11.57
C GLY A 615 -28.24 -5.99 -11.03
N ASN A 616 -27.74 -5.08 -11.86
CA ASN A 616 -26.64 -4.15 -11.54
C ASN A 616 -26.93 -3.14 -10.38
N HIS A 617 -27.90 -3.38 -9.51
CA HIS A 617 -28.26 -2.51 -8.39
C HIS A 617 -27.44 -2.75 -7.11
N VAL A 618 -26.61 -3.80 -7.07
CA VAL A 618 -25.55 -3.92 -6.07
C VAL A 618 -24.41 -2.97 -6.45
N THR A 619 -23.92 -2.16 -5.51
CA THR A 619 -22.90 -1.11 -5.74
C THR A 619 -21.59 -1.60 -6.36
N HIS A 620 -21.37 -2.91 -6.41
CA HIS A 620 -20.33 -3.56 -7.20
C HIS A 620 -20.90 -4.86 -7.80
N PRO A 621 -21.45 -4.86 -9.03
CA PRO A 621 -21.85 -6.09 -9.68
C PRO A 621 -20.64 -7.02 -9.82
N MET A 622 -20.86 -8.33 -9.71
CA MET A 622 -19.91 -9.28 -10.27
C MET A 622 -19.91 -9.06 -11.79
N GLU A 623 -18.95 -8.30 -12.32
CA GLU A 623 -18.77 -8.25 -13.78
C GLU A 623 -18.52 -9.68 -14.29
N PRO A 624 -19.13 -10.07 -15.42
CA PRO A 624 -18.93 -11.40 -16.00
C PRO A 624 -17.44 -11.59 -16.32
N ASP A 625 -16.78 -12.43 -15.52
CA ASP A 625 -15.41 -12.90 -15.74
C ASP A 625 -15.51 -14.33 -16.24
N ALA A 626 -15.01 -14.61 -17.45
CA ALA A 626 -15.07 -15.94 -18.05
C ALA A 626 -14.43 -17.01 -17.15
N ASP A 627 -13.42 -16.61 -16.35
CA ASP A 627 -12.76 -17.48 -15.38
C ASP A 627 -13.72 -17.90 -14.25
N TRP A 628 -14.68 -17.05 -13.87
CA TRP A 628 -15.69 -17.37 -12.84
C TRP A 628 -16.74 -18.34 -13.38
N ASP A 629 -17.26 -18.10 -14.58
CA ASP A 629 -18.30 -18.95 -15.17
C ASP A 629 -17.78 -20.39 -15.34
N ASP A 630 -16.55 -20.55 -15.87
CA ASP A 630 -15.91 -21.86 -16.02
C ASP A 630 -15.60 -22.55 -14.68
N ALA A 631 -15.23 -21.79 -13.64
CA ALA A 631 -14.97 -22.35 -12.31
C ALA A 631 -16.25 -22.78 -11.61
N PHE A 632 -17.31 -21.97 -11.73
CA PHE A 632 -18.63 -22.24 -11.18
C PHE A 632 -19.26 -23.48 -11.81
N ASP A 633 -19.26 -23.57 -13.14
CA ASP A 633 -19.81 -24.69 -13.89
C ASP A 633 -19.16 -26.03 -13.49
N ARG A 634 -17.82 -26.04 -13.37
CA ARG A 634 -17.08 -27.22 -12.93
C ARG A 634 -17.42 -27.58 -11.50
N ALA A 635 -17.42 -26.60 -10.59
CA ALA A 635 -17.77 -26.81 -9.20
C ALA A 635 -19.16 -27.44 -9.02
N MET A 636 -20.16 -27.00 -9.79
CA MET A 636 -21.51 -27.57 -9.70
C MET A 636 -21.58 -29.01 -10.22
N GLN A 637 -20.81 -29.34 -11.26
CA GLN A 637 -20.68 -30.73 -11.74
C GLN A 637 -19.97 -31.62 -10.71
N ASP A 638 -18.93 -31.09 -10.09
CA ASP A 638 -18.12 -31.80 -9.12
C ASP A 638 -18.87 -31.99 -7.79
N LEU A 639 -19.91 -31.21 -7.48
CA LEU A 639 -20.77 -31.42 -6.31
C LEU A 639 -21.79 -32.56 -6.48
N VAL A 640 -22.05 -33.02 -7.70
CA VAL A 640 -23.05 -34.09 -7.97
C VAL A 640 -22.79 -35.39 -7.19
N PRO A 641 -21.55 -35.89 -7.08
CA PRO A 641 -21.26 -37.06 -6.26
C PRO A 641 -21.58 -36.88 -4.77
N LEU A 642 -21.64 -35.65 -4.25
CA LEU A 642 -22.07 -35.43 -2.86
C LEU A 642 -23.56 -35.70 -2.66
N LEU A 643 -24.36 -35.69 -3.73
CA LEU A 643 -25.72 -36.18 -3.63
C LEU A 643 -25.71 -37.63 -3.14
N ASP A 644 -24.75 -38.46 -3.58
CA ASP A 644 -24.58 -39.86 -3.14
C ASP A 644 -24.15 -40.03 -1.69
N ASP A 645 -23.59 -38.99 -1.06
CA ASP A 645 -23.21 -38.99 0.34
C ASP A 645 -24.41 -38.69 1.23
N ALA A 646 -24.97 -39.72 1.88
CA ALA A 646 -26.13 -39.56 2.76
C ALA A 646 -25.91 -38.56 3.91
N ALA A 647 -24.66 -38.26 4.30
CA ALA A 647 -24.37 -37.28 5.35
C ALA A 647 -24.40 -35.82 4.87
N HIS A 648 -24.28 -35.58 3.55
CA HIS A 648 -24.11 -34.24 2.95
C HIS A 648 -24.98 -34.00 1.71
N ALA A 649 -25.86 -34.94 1.37
CA ALA A 649 -26.80 -34.82 0.26
C ALA A 649 -27.64 -33.54 0.38
N ASP A 650 -28.00 -33.18 1.61
CA ASP A 650 -28.84 -32.02 1.91
C ASP A 650 -28.12 -30.71 1.62
N ASP A 651 -26.89 -30.58 2.09
CA ASP A 651 -26.04 -29.42 1.80
C ASP A 651 -25.84 -29.26 0.28
N ALA A 652 -25.61 -30.37 -0.43
CA ALA A 652 -25.43 -30.38 -1.88
C ALA A 652 -26.71 -29.94 -2.62
N VAL A 653 -27.90 -30.38 -2.19
CA VAL A 653 -29.18 -29.94 -2.76
C VAL A 653 -29.39 -28.45 -2.53
N THR A 654 -29.12 -27.94 -1.33
CA THR A 654 -29.23 -26.51 -1.01
C THR A 654 -28.28 -25.68 -1.88
N ILE A 655 -27.03 -26.10 -2.03
CA ILE A 655 -26.06 -25.42 -2.91
C ILE A 655 -26.56 -25.41 -4.37
N LEU A 656 -26.98 -26.56 -4.89
CA LEU A 656 -27.47 -26.68 -6.27
C LEU A 656 -28.73 -25.84 -6.51
N SER A 657 -29.58 -25.63 -5.49
CA SER A 657 -30.78 -24.79 -5.58
C SER A 657 -30.49 -23.32 -5.87
N TYR A 658 -29.32 -22.83 -5.48
CA TYR A 658 -28.87 -21.47 -5.80
C TYR A 658 -28.18 -21.38 -7.16
N ALA A 659 -27.76 -22.51 -7.74
CA ALA A 659 -27.03 -22.56 -8.99
C ALA A 659 -27.89 -22.95 -10.20
N VAL A 660 -29.07 -23.52 -9.95
CA VAL A 660 -29.88 -24.22 -10.95
C VAL A 660 -30.26 -23.37 -12.17
N HIS A 661 -30.44 -22.06 -12.00
CA HIS A 661 -30.78 -21.14 -13.08
C HIS A 661 -29.63 -20.91 -14.08
N ARG A 662 -28.41 -21.33 -13.74
CA ARG A 662 -27.21 -21.21 -14.60
C ARG A 662 -26.83 -22.51 -15.29
N ILE A 663 -27.52 -23.61 -14.99
CA ILE A 663 -27.16 -24.94 -15.49
C ILE A 663 -27.67 -25.07 -16.94
N PRO A 664 -26.78 -25.24 -17.93
CA PRO A 664 -27.21 -25.38 -19.32
C PRO A 664 -28.00 -26.69 -19.54
N ALA A 665 -28.88 -26.66 -20.54
CA ALA A 665 -29.84 -27.73 -20.84
C ALA A 665 -29.19 -29.12 -20.98
N ASP A 666 -28.02 -29.20 -21.61
CA ASP A 666 -27.26 -30.43 -21.83
C ASP A 666 -26.75 -31.07 -20.53
N LYS A 667 -26.60 -30.28 -19.46
CA LYS A 667 -26.20 -30.73 -18.12
C LYS A 667 -27.40 -30.96 -17.20
N ALA A 668 -28.54 -30.33 -17.47
CA ALA A 668 -29.75 -30.44 -16.66
C ALA A 668 -30.28 -31.88 -16.61
N ASP A 669 -30.28 -32.60 -17.75
CA ASP A 669 -30.72 -33.99 -17.84
C ASP A 669 -29.93 -34.95 -16.92
N GLY A 670 -28.61 -34.77 -16.82
CA GLY A 670 -27.75 -35.61 -15.99
C GLY A 670 -28.02 -35.43 -14.49
N LEU A 671 -28.23 -34.19 -14.06
CA LEU A 671 -28.57 -33.82 -12.68
C LEU A 671 -29.98 -34.25 -12.30
N LEU A 672 -30.96 -34.00 -13.18
CA LEU A 672 -32.36 -34.34 -12.98
C LEU A 672 -32.52 -35.86 -12.82
N ARG A 673 -31.85 -36.64 -13.67
CA ARG A 673 -31.78 -38.11 -13.52
C ARG A 673 -31.28 -38.51 -12.13
N CYS A 674 -30.19 -37.92 -11.65
CA CYS A 674 -29.63 -38.27 -10.34
C CYS A 674 -30.60 -37.94 -9.19
N LEU A 675 -31.26 -36.78 -9.25
CA LEU A 675 -32.21 -36.34 -8.22
C LEU A 675 -33.51 -37.16 -8.22
N VAL A 676 -34.10 -37.42 -9.39
CA VAL A 676 -35.37 -38.16 -9.53
C VAL A 676 -35.18 -39.65 -9.19
N THR A 677 -34.08 -40.27 -9.62
CA THR A 677 -33.82 -41.72 -9.38
C THR A 677 -33.54 -42.02 -7.89
N ARG A 678 -33.16 -41.02 -7.09
CA ARG A 678 -32.74 -41.21 -5.70
C ARG A 678 -33.86 -41.65 -4.74
N ASN A 679 -35.13 -41.58 -5.16
CA ASN A 679 -36.33 -41.90 -4.37
C ASN A 679 -36.36 -41.15 -3.00
N PRO A 680 -37.21 -40.12 -2.83
CA PRO A 680 -37.06 -39.10 -1.79
C PRO A 680 -37.55 -39.58 -0.41
N ILE A 681 -36.82 -40.51 0.21
CA ILE A 681 -36.79 -40.62 1.67
C ILE A 681 -35.52 -39.91 2.17
N LEU A 682 -35.38 -38.66 1.76
CA LEU A 682 -34.39 -37.75 2.32
C LEU A 682 -34.97 -37.23 3.62
N GLY A 683 -34.54 -37.81 4.75
CA GLY A 683 -35.11 -37.53 6.07
C GLY A 683 -34.77 -36.14 6.64
N ALA A 684 -33.95 -35.34 5.96
CA ALA A 684 -33.50 -34.03 6.45
C ALA A 684 -33.41 -32.92 5.38
N VAL A 685 -33.54 -33.22 4.07
CA VAL A 685 -33.72 -32.17 3.05
C VAL A 685 -35.08 -31.53 3.21
N SER A 686 -35.14 -30.20 3.21
CA SER A 686 -36.40 -29.49 2.98
C SER A 686 -36.93 -29.92 1.61
N GLN A 687 -37.93 -30.79 1.59
CA GLN A 687 -38.53 -31.31 0.35
C GLN A 687 -38.92 -30.16 -0.62
N ASP A 688 -39.13 -28.94 -0.10
CA ASP A 688 -39.30 -27.69 -0.85
C ASP A 688 -38.09 -27.34 -1.74
N ASP A 689 -36.86 -27.37 -1.22
CA ASP A 689 -35.65 -27.06 -2.00
C ASP A 689 -35.41 -28.09 -3.11
N LEU A 690 -35.67 -29.37 -2.82
CA LEU A 690 -35.58 -30.43 -3.82
C LEU A 690 -36.61 -30.23 -4.94
N VAL A 691 -37.86 -29.94 -4.58
CA VAL A 691 -38.94 -29.66 -5.53
C VAL A 691 -38.61 -28.43 -6.39
N ARG A 692 -38.08 -27.37 -5.77
CA ARG A 692 -37.64 -26.15 -6.47
C ARG A 692 -36.51 -26.44 -7.46
N VAL A 693 -35.49 -27.19 -7.05
CA VAL A 693 -34.38 -27.61 -7.92
C VAL A 693 -34.89 -28.44 -9.11
N ILE A 694 -35.74 -29.44 -8.85
CA ILE A 694 -36.29 -30.31 -9.89
C ILE A 694 -37.13 -29.51 -10.88
N GLY A 695 -37.97 -28.57 -10.42
CA GLY A 695 -38.76 -27.71 -11.30
C GLY A 695 -37.91 -26.83 -12.22
N GLU A 696 -36.83 -26.24 -11.69
CA GLU A 696 -35.91 -25.39 -12.47
C GLU A 696 -35.07 -26.21 -13.45
N LEU A 697 -34.61 -27.40 -13.06
CA LEU A 697 -33.91 -28.31 -13.96
C LEU A 697 -34.83 -28.83 -15.06
N ALA A 698 -36.07 -29.20 -14.73
CA ALA A 698 -37.05 -29.72 -15.70
C ALA A 698 -37.44 -28.67 -16.76
N ALA A 699 -37.47 -27.38 -16.39
CA ALA A 699 -37.67 -26.30 -17.36
C ALA A 699 -36.59 -26.30 -18.46
N ASN A 700 -35.35 -26.66 -18.10
CA ASN A 700 -34.19 -26.63 -19.00
C ASN A 700 -33.82 -28.01 -19.58
N ALA A 701 -34.36 -29.11 -19.07
CA ALA A 701 -34.07 -30.48 -19.50
C ALA A 701 -34.84 -30.88 -20.77
N ASP A 702 -34.23 -31.65 -21.67
CA ASP A 702 -34.90 -32.12 -22.89
C ASP A 702 -35.33 -33.59 -22.81
N VAL A 703 -34.54 -34.43 -22.14
CA VAL A 703 -34.77 -35.89 -22.12
C VAL A 703 -35.54 -36.34 -20.88
N TRP A 704 -35.23 -35.77 -19.72
CA TRP A 704 -35.81 -36.19 -18.43
C TRP A 704 -36.98 -35.31 -17.94
N ARG A 705 -37.38 -34.32 -18.74
CA ARG A 705 -38.46 -33.39 -18.37
C ARG A 705 -39.75 -34.13 -18.01
N ASP A 706 -40.14 -35.12 -18.81
CA ASP A 706 -41.38 -35.87 -18.62
C ASP A 706 -41.33 -36.70 -17.34
N GLU A 707 -40.22 -37.38 -17.06
CA GLU A 707 -40.03 -38.16 -15.82
C GLU A 707 -40.01 -37.27 -14.57
N ALA A 708 -39.41 -36.08 -14.65
CA ALA A 708 -39.45 -35.12 -13.53
C ALA A 708 -40.84 -34.53 -13.32
N VAL A 709 -41.59 -34.27 -14.40
CA VAL A 709 -42.99 -33.85 -14.34
C VAL A 709 -43.85 -34.94 -13.72
N ASP A 710 -43.67 -36.19 -14.12
CA ASP A 710 -44.40 -37.33 -13.56
C ASP A 710 -44.07 -37.50 -12.08
N TRP A 711 -42.80 -37.35 -11.69
CA TRP A 711 -42.40 -37.34 -10.28
C TRP A 711 -43.06 -36.21 -9.48
N LEU A 712 -43.11 -35.00 -10.02
CA LEU A 712 -43.78 -33.85 -9.39
C LEU A 712 -45.30 -34.08 -9.28
N ARG A 713 -45.93 -34.71 -10.29
CA ARG A 713 -47.35 -35.09 -10.27
C ARG A 713 -47.63 -36.17 -9.24
N GLU A 714 -46.82 -37.22 -9.18
CA GLU A 714 -46.93 -38.27 -8.16
C GLU A 714 -46.79 -37.69 -6.75
N LEU A 715 -45.86 -36.74 -6.56
CA LEU A 715 -45.70 -36.03 -5.29
C LEU A 715 -46.94 -35.19 -4.93
N MET A 716 -47.56 -34.54 -5.92
CA MET A 716 -48.80 -33.78 -5.76
C MET A 716 -49.99 -34.69 -5.47
N ASP A 717 -50.17 -35.79 -6.20
CA ASP A 717 -51.26 -36.75 -6.03
C ASP A 717 -51.16 -37.52 -4.70
N GLY A 718 -49.94 -37.68 -4.18
CA GLY A 718 -49.66 -38.20 -2.84
C GLY A 718 -50.09 -37.26 -1.70
N THR A 719 -50.53 -36.02 -1.98
CA THR A 719 -51.06 -35.09 -0.98
C THR A 719 -52.60 -35.11 -0.94
N PRO A 720 -53.23 -35.76 0.06
CA PRO A 720 -54.64 -36.17 0.02
C PRO A 720 -55.68 -35.05 0.17
N ASP A 721 -55.28 -33.79 0.37
CA ASP A 721 -56.19 -32.64 0.47
C ASP A 721 -55.55 -31.41 -0.22
N PRO A 722 -56.20 -30.78 -1.22
CA PRO A 722 -55.66 -29.61 -1.88
C PRO A 722 -55.45 -28.48 -0.87
N GLU A 723 -54.20 -28.07 -0.75
CA GLU A 723 -53.75 -27.04 0.15
C GLU A 723 -54.31 -25.67 -0.28
N PRO A 724 -55.02 -24.94 0.61
CA PRO A 724 -55.45 -23.58 0.35
C PRO A 724 -54.23 -22.66 0.22
N ASP A 725 -54.30 -21.60 -0.59
CA ASP A 725 -53.22 -20.61 -0.61
C ASP A 725 -53.27 -19.75 0.68
N PHE A 726 -52.24 -19.82 1.53
CA PHE A 726 -52.16 -19.07 2.78
C PHE A 726 -52.33 -17.56 2.59
N ALA A 727 -51.80 -17.02 1.49
CA ALA A 727 -51.85 -15.59 1.21
C ALA A 727 -53.26 -15.15 0.72
N LEU A 728 -54.03 -16.06 0.13
CA LEU A 728 -55.38 -15.79 -0.36
C LEU A 728 -56.47 -16.12 0.68
N ASP A 729 -56.31 -17.18 1.47
CA ASP A 729 -57.30 -17.63 2.46
C ASP A 729 -56.65 -18.32 3.68
N ARG A 730 -56.22 -17.48 4.62
CA ARG A 730 -55.62 -17.90 5.88
C ARG A 730 -56.55 -18.75 6.77
N GLU A 731 -57.87 -18.58 6.68
CA GLU A 731 -58.82 -19.40 7.47
C GLU A 731 -58.93 -20.81 6.89
N ALA A 732 -59.05 -20.94 5.57
CA ALA A 732 -59.01 -22.23 4.90
C ALA A 732 -57.68 -22.95 5.19
N TRP A 733 -56.55 -22.24 5.15
CA TRP A 733 -55.23 -22.77 5.52
C TRP A 733 -55.20 -23.37 6.92
N ASN A 734 -55.65 -22.60 7.92
CA ASN A 734 -55.67 -23.07 9.31
C ASN A 734 -56.59 -24.28 9.47
N ALA A 735 -57.75 -24.28 8.83
CA ALA A 735 -58.67 -25.40 8.85
C ALA A 735 -58.10 -26.65 8.15
N TRP A 736 -57.29 -26.47 7.10
CA TRP A 736 -56.55 -27.55 6.44
C TRP A 736 -55.45 -28.11 7.35
N CYS A 737 -54.70 -27.25 8.05
CA CYS A 737 -53.69 -27.65 9.05
C CYS A 737 -54.31 -28.41 10.22
N ASP A 738 -55.53 -28.04 10.64
CA ASP A 738 -56.28 -28.70 11.70
C ASP A 738 -56.75 -30.12 11.30
N ARG A 739 -57.10 -30.32 10.02
CA ARG A 739 -57.47 -31.64 9.47
C ARG A 739 -56.28 -32.54 9.19
N ASN A 740 -55.09 -31.96 9.04
CA ASN A 740 -53.83 -32.64 8.74
C ASN A 740 -52.81 -32.44 9.89
N PRO A 741 -53.08 -32.90 11.12
CA PRO A 741 -52.30 -32.55 12.31
C PRO A 741 -50.85 -33.07 12.29
N GLY A 742 -50.55 -34.11 11.50
CA GLY A 742 -49.16 -34.55 11.24
C GLY A 742 -48.33 -33.53 10.45
N ARG A 743 -48.94 -32.45 9.95
CA ARG A 743 -48.29 -31.33 9.27
C ARG A 743 -48.27 -30.04 10.10
N LYS A 744 -48.58 -30.12 11.41
CA LYS A 744 -48.37 -29.02 12.38
C LYS A 744 -46.98 -29.01 13.02
N GLU A 745 -46.16 -30.03 12.77
CA GLU A 745 -44.76 -29.98 13.18
C GLU A 745 -44.05 -28.85 12.41
N PRO A 746 -43.25 -28.00 13.06
CA PRO A 746 -42.59 -26.85 12.43
C PRO A 746 -41.77 -27.17 11.18
N ASP A 747 -41.40 -28.45 11.00
CA ASP A 747 -40.53 -28.94 9.94
C ASP A 747 -41.30 -29.63 8.79
N ALA A 748 -42.61 -29.84 8.93
CA ALA A 748 -43.45 -30.44 7.89
C ALA A 748 -43.94 -29.35 6.90
N VAL A 749 -43.03 -28.85 6.06
CA VAL A 749 -43.35 -27.84 5.04
C VAL A 749 -44.41 -28.39 4.07
N PRO A 750 -45.54 -27.71 3.88
CA PRO A 750 -46.53 -28.10 2.89
C PRO A 750 -45.95 -27.98 1.47
N LEU A 751 -45.90 -29.09 0.73
CA LEU A 751 -45.22 -29.16 -0.57
C LEU A 751 -46.09 -28.79 -1.77
N THR A 752 -47.39 -28.58 -1.57
CA THR A 752 -48.32 -28.40 -2.69
C THR A 752 -47.97 -27.15 -3.48
N LEU A 753 -47.70 -26.03 -2.80
CA LEU A 753 -47.35 -24.77 -3.44
C LEU A 753 -45.97 -24.79 -4.14
N PRO A 754 -44.89 -25.30 -3.51
CA PRO A 754 -43.63 -25.55 -4.22
C PRO A 754 -43.78 -26.45 -5.44
N THR A 755 -44.55 -27.54 -5.32
CA THR A 755 -44.74 -28.52 -6.40
C THR A 755 -45.53 -27.92 -7.57
N VAL A 756 -46.58 -27.16 -7.29
CA VAL A 756 -47.33 -26.40 -8.31
C VAL A 756 -46.44 -25.36 -8.98
N THR A 757 -45.57 -24.68 -8.23
CA THR A 757 -44.62 -23.70 -8.78
C THR A 757 -43.58 -24.39 -9.68
N ALA A 758 -43.05 -25.53 -9.24
CA ALA A 758 -42.12 -26.35 -10.01
C ALA A 758 -42.76 -26.89 -11.29
N LEU A 759 -43.99 -27.41 -11.23
CA LEU A 759 -44.76 -27.87 -12.39
C LEU A 759 -45.02 -26.76 -13.40
N ARG A 760 -45.38 -25.55 -12.93
CA ARG A 760 -45.57 -24.38 -13.82
C ARG A 760 -44.28 -23.97 -14.53
N LYS A 761 -43.13 -24.09 -13.86
CA LYS A 761 -41.83 -23.83 -14.49
C LYS A 761 -41.47 -24.91 -15.51
N ALA A 762 -41.73 -26.18 -15.18
CA ALA A 762 -41.47 -27.31 -16.08
C ALA A 762 -42.41 -27.33 -17.30
N LEU A 763 -43.65 -26.84 -17.15
CA LEU A 763 -44.71 -26.85 -18.17
C LEU A 763 -45.33 -25.45 -18.36
N PRO A 764 -44.58 -24.46 -18.89
CA PRO A 764 -45.05 -23.08 -18.98
C PRO A 764 -46.26 -22.89 -19.91
N GLU A 765 -46.54 -23.88 -20.79
CA GLU A 765 -47.65 -23.82 -21.76
C GLU A 765 -49.01 -24.27 -21.18
N LEU A 766 -49.04 -24.89 -19.98
CA LEU A 766 -50.29 -25.35 -19.36
C LEU A 766 -50.82 -24.32 -18.36
N ALA A 767 -52.03 -23.82 -18.62
CA ALA A 767 -52.71 -22.85 -17.76
C ALA A 767 -53.10 -23.42 -16.37
N ASP A 768 -53.25 -24.75 -16.28
CA ASP A 768 -53.45 -25.48 -15.03
C ASP A 768 -52.44 -26.65 -14.98
N PRO A 769 -51.54 -26.68 -13.98
CA PRO A 769 -50.54 -27.74 -13.82
C PRO A 769 -51.10 -29.06 -13.28
N ARG A 770 -52.42 -29.15 -13.02
CA ARG A 770 -53.12 -30.38 -12.60
C ARG A 770 -53.44 -31.31 -13.76
#